data_AF-A0A1E5VD32-F1
#
_entry.id   AF-A0A1E5VD32-F1
#
_cell.length_a   1.000
_cell.length_b   1.000
_cell.length_c   1.000
_cell.angle_alpha   90.00
_cell.angle_beta   90.00
_cell.angle_gamma   90.00
#
_symmetry.space_group_name_H-M   'P 1'
#
loop_
_entity.id
_entity.type
_entity.pdbx_description
1 polymer ?
#
loop_
_entity_poly.entity_id
_entity_poly.type
_entity_poly.pdbx_seq_one_letter_code
_entity_poly.pdbx_strand_id
1 'polypeptide(L)'
;MSSQVRVLNISHVRPVQTAGLPPPPAQGEHKLSFMDLLQISKTIQRLFFFDGPDLPPFPSVVSALRSSLAATLAVFLPLAGELAFRPGSGDVVIDFSPAAISSSPGVRFVEAEFAGGADAMRRLGRDDAHDTGAFASLVPELDAGRLPAPVLAVQVTRPAGGGGGGGAVAVGVSIRHAVADGHAVWQFLRAWSAASREGPGALAAPGFVWPTFDRAGIRHPKSAELVRTVLSRVAPALPLVALLLDEPPQLRSTSSKPEIMQQSRRTFLLRADEIRSLKQQILAQSRVINRGEPCKPPSTYVAISSLAWASIARAKLTMLDADDAHLMVSADCRNRLRPPLGDGFFGTCVKPCFARASAGDLRGEAGAARAAAAIQGAIRASVEELEGDPLSDAEGWVAAYGAIPQERFVAVGASHRFTAYETDFGWGGPSRVELVSLFVGQMVTLLGARDGGVQVSVALDAAAMEAFAANFVVPAAGVHFGVQRSPSPDGTRTLGPSHPSTPSSQSGVPSGTLPPIAPRHVTPLTRASLLSHGPTTPITRAPTSTRRPPRIEPHHPPRHCSPAVADRRTDTMASARRGRGGGAANGVIRPRPRDRGDGGGGSMAGRVAVLAFCVAGIWSAYIYQGVLQETLSTKRFGPEARRFEHLAFLNFAQNVVCFVWSFLMIMLWSGGSSSAGRAPLWKYWGVSVTNTIGPTMGIEALKYISYPAQVRFRLPSVSVSFVGLVLAKSSKMIPVMLMGTLLYGVKYTFPEYLCTFLVAGGVSSFALLKVR
;
A
#
# COMPACT_ATOMS: atom_id res chain seq x y z
N MET A 1 -7.97 -32.64 5.21
CA MET A 1 -6.65 -32.48 5.87
C MET A 1 -6.90 -32.37 7.36
N SER A 2 -6.34 -33.29 8.16
CA SER A 2 -6.43 -33.18 9.63
C SER A 2 -5.73 -31.89 10.08
N SER A 3 -6.35 -31.12 10.98
CA SER A 3 -5.73 -29.91 11.53
C SER A 3 -4.46 -30.30 12.28
N GLN A 4 -3.31 -29.73 11.89
CA GLN A 4 -2.03 -29.98 12.59
C GLN A 4 -2.02 -29.39 14.01
N VAL A 5 -2.98 -28.53 14.35
CA VAL A 5 -3.13 -27.94 15.67
C VAL A 5 -4.54 -28.23 16.19
N ARG A 6 -4.60 -28.75 17.42
CA ARG A 6 -5.84 -29.01 18.18
C ARG A 6 -5.99 -27.96 19.26
N VAL A 7 -7.13 -27.26 19.27
CA VAL A 7 -7.46 -26.34 20.36
C VAL A 7 -7.75 -27.14 21.64
N LEU A 8 -7.07 -26.78 22.73
CA LEU A 8 -7.27 -27.37 24.06
C LEU A 8 -8.28 -26.57 24.88
N ASN A 9 -8.16 -25.24 24.83
CA ASN A 9 -9.02 -24.33 25.59
C ASN A 9 -9.13 -22.98 24.87
N ILE A 10 -10.30 -22.34 24.97
CA ILE A 10 -10.51 -20.97 24.52
C ILE A 10 -11.00 -20.19 25.73
N SER A 11 -10.29 -19.11 26.03
CA SER A 11 -10.59 -18.22 27.13
C SER A 11 -10.48 -16.78 26.68
N HIS A 12 -10.81 -15.85 27.56
CA HIS A 12 -10.69 -14.43 27.28
C HIS A 12 -9.96 -13.72 28.41
N VAL A 13 -9.13 -12.74 28.05
CA VAL A 13 -8.35 -11.93 28.98
C VAL A 13 -8.92 -10.53 28.97
N ARG A 14 -9.30 -10.05 30.16
CA ARG A 14 -9.81 -8.70 30.38
C ARG A 14 -8.71 -7.83 30.99
N PRO A 15 -8.74 -6.50 30.74
CA PRO A 15 -7.87 -5.57 31.43
C PRO A 15 -8.06 -5.68 32.95
N VAL A 16 -6.96 -5.76 33.71
CA VAL A 16 -6.99 -5.78 35.17
C VAL A 16 -6.16 -4.62 35.69
N GLN A 17 -6.81 -3.69 36.38
CA GLN A 17 -6.11 -2.62 37.08
C GLN A 17 -5.33 -3.23 38.26
N THR A 18 -4.01 -3.02 38.28
CA THR A 18 -3.15 -3.46 39.39
C THR A 18 -2.76 -2.27 40.25
N ALA A 19 -2.60 -2.51 41.55
CA ALA A 19 -2.16 -1.49 42.49
C ALA A 19 -0.77 -0.98 42.09
N GLY A 20 -0.62 0.34 41.93
CA GLY A 20 0.64 0.98 41.50
C GLY A 20 0.68 1.39 40.03
N LEU A 21 -0.26 0.95 39.19
CA LEU A 21 -0.45 1.53 37.85
C LEU A 21 -1.32 2.80 37.95
N PRO A 22 -1.03 3.85 37.17
CA PRO A 22 -1.92 5.00 37.04
C PRO A 22 -3.29 4.56 36.51
N PRO A 23 -4.33 5.39 36.73
CA PRO A 23 -5.68 5.05 36.31
C PRO A 23 -5.73 4.75 34.81
N PRO A 24 -6.61 3.82 34.38
CA PRO A 24 -6.72 3.46 32.98
C PRO A 24 -7.10 4.71 32.17
N PRO A 25 -6.71 4.78 30.88
CA PRO A 25 -7.09 5.89 30.02
C PRO A 25 -8.62 6.06 30.02
N ALA A 26 -9.09 7.31 29.90
CA ALA A 26 -10.51 7.62 29.87
C ALA A 26 -11.20 6.79 28.78
N GLN A 27 -12.13 5.93 29.19
CA GLN A 27 -12.85 5.03 28.29
C GLN A 27 -13.66 5.85 27.28
N GLY A 28 -13.73 5.36 26.04
CA GLY A 28 -14.39 6.07 24.96
C GLY A 28 -14.08 5.49 23.60
N GLU A 29 -13.88 6.38 22.63
CA GLU A 29 -13.64 6.01 21.24
C GLU A 29 -12.48 6.82 20.67
N HIS A 30 -11.65 6.18 19.85
CA HIS A 30 -10.61 6.85 19.08
C HIS A 30 -10.91 6.72 17.59
N LYS A 31 -10.99 7.86 16.90
CA LYS A 31 -11.11 7.88 15.44
C LYS A 31 -9.82 7.43 14.79
N LEU A 32 -9.93 6.64 13.73
CA LEU A 32 -8.80 6.25 12.92
C LEU A 32 -8.39 7.37 11.95
N SER A 33 -7.09 7.48 11.69
CA SER A 33 -6.56 8.37 10.65
C SER A 33 -6.67 7.73 9.26
N PHE A 34 -6.49 8.52 8.19
CA PHE A 34 -6.44 7.95 6.84
C PHE A 34 -5.32 6.90 6.66
N MET A 35 -4.21 7.03 7.40
CA MET A 35 -3.09 6.07 7.37
C MET A 35 -3.48 4.73 8.00
N ASP A 36 -4.22 4.77 9.11
CA ASP A 36 -4.77 3.58 9.75
C ASP A 36 -5.74 2.84 8.81
N LEU A 37 -6.61 3.60 8.13
CA LEU A 37 -7.66 3.06 7.27
C LEU A 37 -7.15 2.42 5.99
N LEU A 38 -5.95 2.79 5.52
CA LEU A 38 -5.26 2.06 4.44
C LEU A 38 -4.97 0.59 4.81
N GLN A 39 -4.97 0.27 6.10
CA GLN A 39 -4.67 -1.05 6.64
C GLN A 39 -5.90 -1.73 7.26
N ILE A 40 -7.12 -1.22 7.03
CA ILE A 40 -8.36 -1.69 7.68
C ILE A 40 -8.64 -3.18 7.47
N SER A 41 -8.32 -3.73 6.31
CA SER A 41 -8.55 -5.13 5.99
C SER A 41 -7.45 -6.08 6.47
N LYS A 42 -6.32 -5.55 6.96
CA LYS A 42 -5.12 -6.33 7.25
C LYS A 42 -5.01 -6.67 8.73
N THR A 43 -4.49 -7.86 9.00
CA THR A 43 -4.14 -8.34 10.34
C THR A 43 -2.66 -8.69 10.36
N ILE A 44 -1.93 -8.14 11.33
CA ILE A 44 -0.53 -8.50 11.60
C ILE A 44 -0.56 -9.77 12.44
N GLN A 45 -0.02 -10.87 11.89
CA GLN A 45 0.09 -12.14 12.61
C GLN A 45 1.56 -12.46 12.86
N ARG A 46 1.97 -12.47 14.13
CA ARG A 46 3.35 -12.76 14.56
C ARG A 46 3.40 -14.10 15.29
N LEU A 47 4.46 -14.85 15.03
CA LEU A 47 4.72 -16.14 15.64
C LEU A 47 6.09 -16.14 16.29
N PHE A 48 6.14 -16.56 17.55
CA PHE A 48 7.35 -16.65 18.37
C PHE A 48 7.55 -18.10 18.77
N PHE A 49 8.72 -18.67 18.50
CA PHE A 49 9.10 -20.00 18.96
C PHE A 49 10.06 -19.88 20.14
N PHE A 50 9.66 -20.40 21.29
CA PHE A 50 10.50 -20.53 22.47
C PHE A 50 10.97 -21.96 22.60
N ASP A 51 12.24 -22.12 22.96
CA ASP A 51 12.91 -23.40 23.08
C ASP A 51 13.98 -23.28 24.17
N GLY A 52 13.96 -24.21 25.13
CA GLY A 52 15.02 -24.35 26.13
C GLY A 52 14.66 -25.30 27.27
N PRO A 53 15.67 -25.80 28.01
CA PRO A 53 15.44 -26.62 29.20
C PRO A 53 14.78 -25.84 30.34
N ASP A 54 14.94 -24.52 30.37
CA ASP A 54 14.43 -23.62 31.41
C ASP A 54 12.96 -23.20 31.17
N LEU A 55 12.31 -23.72 30.13
CA LEU A 55 10.90 -23.43 29.86
C LEU A 55 10.01 -24.02 30.97
N PRO A 56 9.16 -23.21 31.61
CA PRO A 56 8.25 -23.71 32.64
C PRO A 56 7.23 -24.70 32.07
N PRO A 57 6.56 -25.48 32.94
CA PRO A 57 5.42 -26.30 32.53
C PRO A 57 4.36 -25.46 31.80
N PHE A 58 3.73 -26.05 30.78
CA PHE A 58 2.77 -25.34 29.93
C PHE A 58 1.66 -24.60 30.70
N PRO A 59 1.04 -25.16 31.76
CA PRO A 59 0.05 -24.42 32.55
C PRO A 59 0.62 -23.14 33.21
N SER A 60 1.88 -23.19 33.65
CA SER A 60 2.58 -22.03 34.22
C SER A 60 2.86 -20.97 33.16
N VAL A 61 3.30 -21.38 31.96
CA VAL A 61 3.46 -20.50 30.79
C VAL A 61 2.14 -19.80 30.45
N VAL A 62 1.05 -20.56 30.35
CA VAL A 62 -0.28 -20.02 30.07
C VAL A 62 -0.72 -19.05 31.16
N SER A 63 -0.56 -19.42 32.43
CA SER A 63 -0.94 -18.57 33.57
C SER A 63 -0.18 -17.25 33.56
N ALA A 64 1.15 -17.29 33.41
CA ALA A 64 2.01 -16.11 33.36
C ALA A 64 1.68 -15.18 32.18
N LEU A 65 1.47 -15.75 30.98
CA LEU A 65 1.09 -14.97 29.80
C LEU A 65 -0.29 -14.32 29.95
N ARG A 66 -1.27 -15.02 30.55
CA ARG A 66 -2.61 -14.47 30.78
C ARG A 66 -2.61 -13.36 31.82
N SER A 67 -1.93 -13.55 32.95
CA SER A 67 -1.88 -12.55 34.02
C SER A 67 -1.12 -11.29 33.59
N SER A 68 0.02 -11.45 32.92
CA SER A 68 0.79 -10.33 32.38
C SER A 68 0.03 -9.60 31.27
N LEU A 69 -0.66 -10.32 30.38
CA LEU A 69 -1.48 -9.71 29.34
C LEU A 69 -2.61 -8.87 29.95
N ALA A 70 -3.28 -9.37 30.99
CA ALA A 70 -4.33 -8.63 31.69
C ALA A 70 -3.83 -7.29 32.26
N ALA A 71 -2.64 -7.29 32.87
CA ALA A 71 -2.01 -6.07 33.38
C ALA A 71 -1.59 -5.12 32.24
N THR A 72 -0.99 -5.64 31.17
CA THR A 72 -0.61 -4.82 30.00
C THR A 72 -1.83 -4.21 29.32
N LEU A 73 -2.94 -4.93 29.21
CA LEU A 73 -4.18 -4.40 28.62
C LEU A 73 -4.80 -3.27 29.45
N ALA A 74 -4.49 -3.12 30.74
CA ALA A 74 -4.91 -1.94 31.50
C ALA A 74 -4.23 -0.66 31.01
N VAL A 75 -2.98 -0.78 30.53
CA VAL A 75 -2.19 0.32 29.94
C VAL A 75 -2.54 0.51 28.46
N PHE A 76 -2.74 -0.58 27.72
CA PHE A 76 -3.09 -0.59 26.30
C PHE A 76 -4.58 -0.86 26.08
N LEU A 77 -5.44 -0.17 26.84
CA LEU A 77 -6.88 -0.44 26.90
C LEU A 77 -7.59 -0.56 25.54
N PRO A 78 -7.28 0.28 24.52
CA PRO A 78 -7.93 0.17 23.21
C PRO A 78 -7.66 -1.16 22.48
N LEU A 79 -6.62 -1.92 22.86
CA LEU A 79 -6.39 -3.27 22.31
C LEU A 79 -7.38 -4.33 22.84
N ALA A 80 -8.03 -4.06 23.97
CA ALA A 80 -9.12 -4.90 24.49
C ALA A 80 -10.50 -4.54 23.91
N GLY A 81 -10.58 -3.44 23.16
CA GLY A 81 -11.80 -2.98 22.49
C GLY A 81 -12.02 -3.64 21.13
N GLU A 82 -12.84 -2.97 20.32
CA GLU A 82 -13.22 -3.41 18.98
C GLU A 82 -13.10 -2.27 17.95
N LEU A 83 -12.83 -2.63 16.69
CA LEU A 83 -13.02 -1.72 15.57
C LEU A 83 -14.50 -1.68 15.23
N ALA A 84 -15.11 -0.50 15.28
CA ALA A 84 -16.53 -0.30 15.02
C ALA A 84 -16.76 0.73 13.91
N PHE A 85 -17.75 0.47 13.06
CA PHE A 85 -18.24 1.44 12.07
C PHE A 85 -19.41 2.23 12.65
N ARG A 86 -19.41 3.55 12.48
CA ARG A 86 -20.47 4.45 12.94
C ARG A 86 -21.27 4.99 11.75
N PRO A 87 -22.46 4.43 11.45
CA PRO A 87 -23.23 4.80 10.26
C PRO A 87 -23.60 6.29 10.20
N GLY A 88 -23.83 6.92 11.36
CA GLY A 88 -24.22 8.32 11.44
C GLY A 88 -23.12 9.30 10.99
N SER A 89 -21.85 9.01 11.29
CA SER A 89 -20.72 9.86 10.87
C SER A 89 -19.98 9.32 9.65
N GLY A 90 -20.12 8.03 9.35
CA GLY A 90 -19.33 7.32 8.35
C GLY A 90 -17.91 6.98 8.83
N ASP A 91 -17.61 7.17 10.11
CA ASP A 91 -16.26 6.93 10.67
C ASP A 91 -16.09 5.46 11.08
N VAL A 92 -14.84 5.00 11.06
CA VAL A 92 -14.41 3.78 11.75
C VAL A 92 -13.58 4.19 12.96
N VAL A 93 -13.92 3.64 14.11
CA VAL A 93 -13.33 3.98 15.41
C VAL A 93 -12.82 2.74 16.12
N ILE A 94 -11.87 2.93 17.03
CA ILE A 94 -11.56 1.95 18.08
C ILE A 94 -12.51 2.26 19.24
N ASP A 95 -13.47 1.39 19.50
CA ASP A 95 -14.42 1.49 20.60
C ASP A 95 -13.91 0.68 21.80
N PHE A 96 -13.65 1.39 22.89
CA PHE A 96 -13.25 0.85 24.19
C PHE A 96 -14.04 1.54 25.30
N SER A 97 -15.28 1.92 24.99
CA SER A 97 -16.25 2.43 25.97
C SER A 97 -16.57 1.37 27.03
N PRO A 98 -17.11 1.75 28.21
CA PRO A 98 -17.48 0.77 29.23
C PRO A 98 -18.50 -0.25 28.69
N ALA A 99 -19.39 0.18 27.79
CA ALA A 99 -20.34 -0.68 27.13
C ALA A 99 -19.65 -1.71 26.22
N ALA A 100 -18.72 -1.27 25.35
CA ALA A 100 -17.97 -2.16 24.46
C ALA A 100 -17.06 -3.14 25.23
N ILE A 101 -16.39 -2.68 26.28
CA ILE A 101 -15.55 -3.54 27.11
C ILE A 101 -16.41 -4.54 27.91
N SER A 102 -17.58 -4.13 28.39
CA SER A 102 -18.46 -5.00 29.18
C SER A 102 -19.22 -6.02 28.33
N SER A 103 -19.62 -5.64 27.11
CA SER A 103 -20.27 -6.54 26.15
C SER A 103 -19.29 -7.51 25.50
N SER A 104 -18.02 -7.12 25.40
CA SER A 104 -16.95 -7.99 24.90
C SER A 104 -16.58 -9.08 25.94
N PRO A 105 -16.33 -10.32 25.49
CA PRO A 105 -15.76 -11.34 26.37
C PRO A 105 -14.31 -10.97 26.79
N GLY A 106 -13.64 -10.07 26.05
CA GLY A 106 -12.25 -9.66 26.24
C GLY A 106 -11.37 -10.15 25.09
N VAL A 107 -10.05 -10.04 25.26
CA VAL A 107 -9.07 -10.51 24.26
C VAL A 107 -9.09 -12.03 24.21
N ARG A 108 -9.36 -12.60 23.04
CA ARG A 108 -9.38 -14.05 22.83
C ARG A 108 -8.00 -14.65 23.09
N PHE A 109 -7.95 -15.65 23.97
CA PHE A 109 -6.73 -16.36 24.36
C PHE A 109 -6.92 -17.86 24.17
N VAL A 110 -6.18 -18.42 23.21
CA VAL A 110 -6.30 -19.82 22.78
C VAL A 110 -5.14 -20.63 23.33
N GLU A 111 -5.44 -21.73 24.00
CA GLU A 111 -4.47 -22.76 24.35
C GLU A 111 -4.62 -23.90 23.34
N ALA A 112 -3.52 -24.33 22.74
CA ALA A 112 -3.55 -25.33 21.70
C ALA A 112 -2.41 -26.34 21.82
N GLU A 113 -2.55 -27.43 21.09
CA GLU A 113 -1.57 -28.49 20.98
C GLU A 113 -1.27 -28.75 19.51
N PHE A 114 -0.01 -28.64 19.14
CA PHE A 114 0.51 -29.05 17.84
C PHE A 114 0.65 -30.56 17.81
N ALA A 115 0.14 -31.22 16.77
CA ALA A 115 0.12 -32.68 16.65
C ALA A 115 1.52 -33.30 16.61
N GLY A 116 2.54 -32.54 16.20
CA GLY A 116 3.94 -32.96 16.26
C GLY A 116 4.55 -32.82 17.65
N GLY A 117 5.54 -33.67 17.95
CA GLY A 117 6.35 -33.57 19.17
C GLY A 117 7.28 -32.34 19.19
N ALA A 118 8.03 -32.18 20.28
CA ALA A 118 8.91 -31.03 20.49
C ALA A 118 9.90 -30.81 19.34
N ASP A 119 10.53 -31.87 18.83
CA ASP A 119 11.48 -31.78 17.72
C ASP A 119 10.83 -31.29 16.43
N ALA A 120 9.57 -31.67 16.17
CA ALA A 120 8.84 -31.18 15.02
C ALA A 120 8.56 -29.68 15.13
N MET A 121 8.17 -29.21 16.33
CA MET A 121 8.01 -27.78 16.59
C MET A 121 9.33 -27.01 16.50
N ARG A 122 10.45 -27.59 16.97
CA ARG A 122 11.79 -26.99 16.83
C ARG A 122 12.20 -26.85 15.37
N ARG A 123 11.89 -27.84 14.52
CA ARG A 123 12.11 -27.74 13.07
C ARG A 123 11.32 -26.59 12.46
N LEU A 124 10.04 -26.42 12.82
CA LEU A 124 9.25 -25.24 12.39
C LEU A 124 9.92 -23.91 12.78
N GLY A 125 10.60 -23.86 13.92
CA GLY A 125 11.33 -22.69 14.39
C GLY A 125 12.76 -22.54 13.81
N ARG A 126 13.33 -23.56 13.16
CA ARG A 126 14.75 -23.54 12.74
C ARG A 126 14.93 -23.64 11.23
N ASP A 127 14.04 -24.34 10.55
CA ASP A 127 14.14 -24.57 9.12
C ASP A 127 14.06 -23.24 8.36
N ASP A 128 14.86 -23.15 7.28
CA ASP A 128 14.85 -21.99 6.42
C ASP A 128 13.54 -21.92 5.63
N ALA A 129 13.05 -23.06 5.13
CA ALA A 129 11.77 -23.17 4.44
C ALA A 129 10.61 -23.32 5.43
N HIS A 130 9.55 -22.53 5.22
CA HIS A 130 8.42 -22.51 6.16
C HIS A 130 7.35 -23.51 5.75
N ASP A 131 6.83 -24.26 6.73
CA ASP A 131 5.52 -24.90 6.61
C ASP A 131 4.44 -23.83 6.83
N THR A 132 3.99 -23.22 5.73
CA THR A 132 2.99 -22.14 5.76
C THR A 132 1.65 -22.60 6.33
N GLY A 133 1.29 -23.88 6.14
CA GLY A 133 0.11 -24.49 6.71
C GLY A 133 0.21 -24.61 8.23
N ALA A 134 1.35 -25.09 8.73
CA ALA A 134 1.63 -25.15 10.16
C ALA A 134 1.61 -23.75 10.77
N PHE A 135 2.32 -22.78 10.18
CA PHE A 135 2.42 -21.41 10.70
C PHE A 135 1.05 -20.73 10.80
N ALA A 136 0.20 -20.89 9.79
CA ALA A 136 -1.17 -20.36 9.79
C ALA A 136 -2.03 -20.95 10.92
N SER A 137 -1.77 -22.20 11.31
CA SER A 137 -2.48 -22.87 12.42
C SER A 137 -1.93 -22.53 13.82
N LEU A 138 -0.72 -21.97 13.89
CA LEU A 138 -0.05 -21.58 15.15
C LEU A 138 -0.36 -20.13 15.59
N VAL A 139 -1.09 -19.38 14.77
CA VAL A 139 -1.55 -18.01 15.08
C VAL A 139 -3.06 -18.00 15.28
N PRO A 140 -3.59 -17.16 16.19
CA PRO A 140 -5.03 -17.10 16.42
C PRO A 140 -5.73 -16.42 15.25
N GLU A 141 -6.88 -16.94 14.85
CA GLU A 141 -7.79 -16.22 13.97
C GLU A 141 -8.35 -14.97 14.65
N LEU A 142 -8.44 -13.91 13.86
CA LEU A 142 -9.05 -12.64 14.25
C LEU A 142 -10.01 -12.26 13.12
N ASP A 143 -11.31 -12.50 13.32
CA ASP A 143 -12.31 -12.24 12.29
C ASP A 143 -12.28 -10.76 11.88
N ALA A 144 -11.98 -10.53 10.61
CA ALA A 144 -11.83 -9.21 10.03
C ALA A 144 -12.87 -8.92 8.93
N GLY A 145 -13.75 -9.87 8.61
CA GLY A 145 -14.67 -9.76 7.47
C GLY A 145 -15.79 -8.73 7.67
N ARG A 146 -16.10 -8.39 8.92
CA ARG A 146 -17.19 -7.48 9.27
C ARG A 146 -16.89 -6.71 10.55
N LEU A 147 -17.35 -5.46 10.63
CA LEU A 147 -17.35 -4.66 11.86
C LEU A 147 -18.70 -4.79 12.61
N PRO A 148 -18.70 -4.78 13.96
CA PRO A 148 -17.53 -4.62 14.82
C PRO A 148 -16.61 -5.86 14.83
N ALA A 149 -15.32 -5.63 15.04
CA ALA A 149 -14.31 -6.70 15.01
C ALA A 149 -13.28 -6.55 16.15
N PRO A 150 -12.83 -7.65 16.76
CA PRO A 150 -11.81 -7.60 17.81
C PRO A 150 -10.47 -7.08 17.29
N VAL A 151 -9.72 -6.41 18.16
CA VAL A 151 -8.43 -5.78 17.82
C VAL A 151 -7.24 -6.73 18.00
N LEU A 152 -7.26 -7.57 19.03
CA LEU A 152 -6.15 -8.43 19.45
C LEU A 152 -6.65 -9.86 19.77
N ALA A 153 -5.85 -10.85 19.41
CA ALA A 153 -5.98 -12.23 19.88
C ALA A 153 -4.59 -12.87 20.11
N VAL A 154 -4.53 -13.82 21.03
CA VAL A 154 -3.31 -14.55 21.41
C VAL A 154 -3.57 -16.06 21.37
N GLN A 155 -2.58 -16.82 20.89
CA GLN A 155 -2.56 -18.28 20.96
C GLN A 155 -1.24 -18.75 21.58
N VAL A 156 -1.31 -19.74 22.46
CA VAL A 156 -0.13 -20.42 23.02
C VAL A 156 -0.26 -21.89 22.70
N THR A 157 0.73 -22.45 22.01
CA THR A 157 0.70 -23.82 21.50
C THR A 157 1.87 -24.63 22.04
N ARG A 158 1.57 -25.77 22.65
CA ARG A 158 2.57 -26.78 23.05
C ARG A 158 2.69 -27.90 22.01
N PRO A 159 3.80 -28.65 21.96
CA PRO A 159 3.88 -29.88 21.17
C PRO A 159 3.09 -31.04 21.82
N ALA A 160 2.69 -32.01 21.01
CA ALA A 160 2.06 -33.25 21.46
C ALA A 160 3.02 -34.07 22.33
N GLY A 161 2.47 -34.80 23.32
CA GLY A 161 3.26 -35.58 24.27
C GLY A 161 4.02 -34.75 25.31
N GLY A 162 3.95 -33.42 25.26
CA GLY A 162 4.68 -32.49 26.14
C GLY A 162 4.12 -32.35 27.58
N GLY A 163 3.47 -33.38 28.12
CA GLY A 163 2.88 -33.39 29.45
C GLY A 163 3.87 -33.20 30.61
N GLY A 164 5.17 -33.35 30.35
CA GLY A 164 6.25 -32.98 31.26
C GLY A 164 7.54 -32.73 30.50
N GLY A 165 7.99 -31.47 30.40
CA GLY A 165 9.36 -31.13 30.00
C GLY A 165 9.68 -31.08 28.49
N GLY A 166 8.71 -30.90 27.59
CA GLY A 166 8.96 -30.84 26.14
C GLY A 166 9.81 -29.65 25.64
N GLY A 167 10.16 -28.69 26.52
CA GLY A 167 11.14 -27.62 26.25
C GLY A 167 10.88 -26.78 25.00
N ALA A 168 9.64 -26.69 24.50
CA ALA A 168 9.27 -25.90 23.34
C ALA A 168 7.84 -25.38 23.43
N VAL A 169 7.62 -24.11 23.05
CA VAL A 169 6.32 -23.44 23.02
C VAL A 169 6.28 -22.46 21.84
N ALA A 170 5.15 -22.40 21.14
CA ALA A 170 4.88 -21.37 20.16
C ALA A 170 3.85 -20.36 20.70
N VAL A 171 4.12 -19.06 20.54
CA VAL A 171 3.19 -17.98 20.89
C VAL A 171 2.82 -17.23 19.62
N GLY A 172 1.53 -17.27 19.26
CA GLY A 172 0.95 -16.55 18.13
C GLY A 172 0.21 -15.30 18.61
N VAL A 173 0.41 -14.17 17.93
CA VAL A 173 -0.23 -12.89 18.25
C VAL A 173 -0.83 -12.31 16.98
N SER A 174 -2.12 -11.99 17.00
CA SER A 174 -2.83 -11.38 15.88
C SER A 174 -3.36 -10.00 16.28
N ILE A 175 -2.99 -8.95 15.56
CA ILE A 175 -3.39 -7.55 15.82
C ILE A 175 -3.93 -6.92 14.54
N ARG A 176 -5.04 -6.18 14.62
CA ARG A 176 -5.56 -5.41 13.46
C ARG A 176 -4.56 -4.32 13.05
N HIS A 177 -4.14 -4.35 11.79
CA HIS A 177 -3.13 -3.44 11.27
C HIS A 177 -3.64 -1.98 11.25
N ALA A 178 -4.96 -1.76 11.15
CA ALA A 178 -5.56 -0.44 11.33
C ALA A 178 -5.36 0.17 12.73
N VAL A 179 -5.00 -0.62 13.74
CA VAL A 179 -4.77 -0.11 15.11
C VAL A 179 -3.28 0.07 15.41
N ALA A 180 -2.42 -0.70 14.74
CA ALA A 180 -0.99 -0.72 15.03
C ALA A 180 -0.15 -0.92 13.75
N ASP A 181 0.89 -0.10 13.58
CA ASP A 181 2.01 -0.43 12.70
C ASP A 181 3.07 -1.28 13.42
N GLY A 182 4.16 -1.59 12.72
CA GLY A 182 5.26 -2.38 13.30
C GLY A 182 5.84 -1.76 14.58
N HIS A 183 5.98 -0.43 14.66
CA HIS A 183 6.51 0.23 15.85
C HIS A 183 5.57 0.05 17.05
N ALA A 184 4.27 0.29 16.85
CA ALA A 184 3.25 0.10 17.87
C ALA A 184 3.17 -1.36 18.36
N VAL A 185 3.27 -2.34 17.46
CA VAL A 185 3.31 -3.77 17.83
C VAL A 185 4.50 -4.06 18.76
N TRP A 186 5.68 -3.54 18.47
CA TRP A 186 6.86 -3.76 19.33
C TRP A 186 6.78 -2.99 20.66
N GLN A 187 6.17 -1.81 20.68
CA GLN A 187 5.89 -1.10 21.94
C GLN A 187 5.02 -1.96 22.86
N PHE A 188 3.94 -2.57 22.33
CA PHE A 188 3.08 -3.48 23.07
C PHE A 188 3.83 -4.75 23.53
N LEU A 189 4.54 -5.42 22.62
CA LEU A 189 5.25 -6.67 22.95
C LEU A 189 6.37 -6.47 24.00
N ARG A 190 7.08 -5.33 23.95
CA ARG A 190 8.08 -4.97 24.98
C ARG A 190 7.42 -4.75 26.34
N ALA A 191 6.29 -4.04 26.38
CA ALA A 191 5.54 -3.84 27.61
C ALA A 191 4.99 -5.16 28.17
N TRP A 192 4.45 -6.03 27.31
CA TRP A 192 3.89 -7.31 27.72
C TRP A 192 4.97 -8.29 28.24
N SER A 193 6.09 -8.41 27.52
CA SER A 193 7.21 -9.25 27.96
C SER A 193 7.84 -8.75 29.27
N ALA A 194 8.02 -7.43 29.43
CA ALA A 194 8.47 -6.85 30.69
C ALA A 194 7.50 -7.14 31.86
N ALA A 195 6.19 -6.97 31.64
CA ALA A 195 5.17 -7.28 32.64
C ALA A 195 5.13 -8.77 33.03
N SER A 196 5.45 -9.67 32.09
CA SER A 196 5.56 -11.10 32.35
C SER A 196 6.80 -11.46 33.15
N ARG A 197 7.95 -10.86 32.81
CA ARG A 197 9.25 -11.16 33.43
C ARG A 197 9.40 -10.54 34.82
N GLU A 198 8.98 -9.28 34.98
CA GLU A 198 9.25 -8.46 36.17
C GLU A 198 7.97 -8.17 36.98
N GLY A 199 6.81 -8.61 36.48
CA GLY A 199 5.50 -8.31 37.05
C GLY A 199 4.94 -6.95 36.60
N PRO A 200 3.69 -6.62 37.00
CA PRO A 200 3.00 -5.41 36.56
C PRO A 200 3.74 -4.11 36.89
N GLY A 201 4.59 -4.09 37.92
CA GLY A 201 5.39 -2.93 38.32
C GLY A 201 6.34 -2.41 37.23
N ALA A 202 6.75 -3.24 36.27
CA ALA A 202 7.55 -2.81 35.12
C ALA A 202 6.84 -1.78 34.24
N LEU A 203 5.50 -1.80 34.21
CA LEU A 203 4.67 -0.84 33.49
C LEU A 203 4.54 0.51 34.22
N ALA A 204 5.03 0.60 35.47
CA ALA A 204 5.12 1.83 36.25
C ALA A 204 6.59 2.30 36.44
N ALA A 205 7.55 1.62 35.81
CA ALA A 205 8.97 1.93 36.00
C ALA A 205 9.33 3.34 35.50
N PRO A 206 10.29 4.03 36.14
CA PRO A 206 10.84 5.28 35.63
C PRO A 206 11.37 5.09 34.19
N GLY A 207 10.85 5.88 33.25
CA GLY A 207 11.20 5.76 31.82
C GLY A 207 10.27 4.88 30.99
N PHE A 208 9.22 4.29 31.58
CA PHE A 208 8.16 3.63 30.80
C PHE A 208 7.43 4.66 29.92
N VAL A 209 7.38 4.39 28.62
CA VAL A 209 6.76 5.26 27.62
C VAL A 209 5.29 4.87 27.47
N TRP A 210 4.40 5.71 28.00
CA TRP A 210 2.96 5.51 27.97
C TRP A 210 2.39 5.57 26.54
N PRO A 211 1.54 4.60 26.14
CA PRO A 211 0.93 4.61 24.82
C PRO A 211 -0.15 5.70 24.70
N THR A 212 -0.12 6.44 23.61
CA THR A 212 -1.10 7.45 23.24
C THR A 212 -1.80 7.04 21.96
N PHE A 213 -3.12 6.86 22.03
CA PHE A 213 -3.96 6.50 20.88
C PHE A 213 -4.59 7.72 20.20
N ASP A 214 -4.28 8.93 20.65
CA ASP A 214 -4.73 10.16 20.01
C ASP A 214 -4.11 10.33 18.62
N ARG A 215 -4.97 10.47 17.60
CA ARG A 215 -4.59 10.71 16.20
C ARG A 215 -4.51 12.19 15.84
N ALA A 216 -4.83 13.13 16.74
CA ALA A 216 -4.85 14.56 16.47
C ALA A 216 -3.48 15.14 16.03
N GLY A 217 -2.38 14.45 16.36
CA GLY A 217 -1.05 14.79 15.87
C GLY A 217 -0.83 14.54 14.37
N ILE A 218 -1.64 13.67 13.74
CA ILE A 218 -1.61 13.43 12.29
C ILE A 218 -2.47 14.49 11.62
N ARG A 219 -1.84 15.61 11.24
CA ARG A 219 -2.53 16.75 10.65
C ARG A 219 -2.40 16.73 9.12
N HIS A 220 -3.53 16.81 8.43
CA HIS A 220 -3.57 17.05 6.99
C HIS A 220 -4.80 17.92 6.64
N PRO A 221 -4.67 18.97 5.78
CA PRO A 221 -5.78 19.88 5.48
C PRO A 221 -7.04 19.19 4.97
N LYS A 222 -6.87 18.08 4.23
CA LYS A 222 -7.97 17.28 3.66
C LYS A 222 -8.20 15.96 4.38
N SER A 223 -7.88 15.86 5.67
CA SER A 223 -7.97 14.59 6.43
C SER A 223 -9.34 13.90 6.30
N ALA A 224 -10.44 14.64 6.42
CA ALA A 224 -11.79 14.09 6.33
C ALA A 224 -12.12 13.55 4.91
N GLU A 225 -11.65 14.23 3.87
CA GLU A 225 -11.82 13.79 2.47
C GLU A 225 -10.95 12.57 2.18
N LEU A 226 -9.72 12.53 2.67
CA LEU A 226 -8.83 11.38 2.59
C LEU A 226 -9.44 10.15 3.25
N VAL A 227 -9.95 10.29 4.48
CA VAL A 227 -10.64 9.20 5.19
C VAL A 227 -11.79 8.63 4.35
N ARG A 228 -12.66 9.48 3.80
CA ARG A 228 -13.78 9.05 2.95
C ARG A 228 -13.31 8.39 1.65
N THR A 229 -12.26 8.93 1.03
CA THR A 229 -11.68 8.41 -0.22
C THR A 229 -11.01 7.06 0.00
N VAL A 230 -10.28 6.90 1.10
CA VAL A 230 -9.67 5.62 1.49
C VAL A 230 -10.76 4.61 1.78
N LEU A 231 -11.76 4.93 2.59
CA LEU A 231 -12.85 4.01 2.91
C LEU A 231 -13.64 3.59 1.67
N SER A 232 -13.96 4.50 0.76
CA SER A 232 -14.70 4.17 -0.47
C SER A 232 -13.91 3.26 -1.42
N ARG A 233 -12.58 3.26 -1.35
CA ARG A 233 -11.72 2.38 -2.16
C ARG A 233 -11.40 1.06 -1.48
N VAL A 234 -11.08 1.09 -0.18
CA VAL A 234 -10.55 -0.07 0.56
C VAL A 234 -11.66 -0.87 1.24
N ALA A 235 -12.78 -0.24 1.57
CA ALA A 235 -13.94 -0.87 2.21
C ALA A 235 -15.29 -0.21 1.80
N PRO A 236 -15.69 -0.24 0.51
CA PRO A 236 -16.92 0.43 0.06
C PRO A 236 -18.21 -0.17 0.62
N ALA A 237 -18.17 -1.39 1.14
CA ALA A 237 -19.33 -2.14 1.60
C ALA A 237 -19.47 -2.17 3.13
N LEU A 238 -18.92 -1.19 3.84
CA LEU A 238 -18.99 -1.10 5.31
C LEU A 238 -20.44 -1.33 5.80
N PRO A 239 -20.63 -2.12 6.89
CA PRO A 239 -19.61 -2.64 7.80
C PRO A 239 -18.89 -3.91 7.31
N LEU A 240 -19.17 -4.41 6.11
CA LEU A 240 -18.38 -5.50 5.51
C LEU A 240 -17.06 -4.96 4.99
N VAL A 241 -15.95 -5.50 5.50
CA VAL A 241 -14.59 -5.13 5.08
C VAL A 241 -14.18 -6.11 3.99
N ALA A 242 -14.70 -5.91 2.78
CA ALA A 242 -14.38 -6.73 1.63
C ALA A 242 -13.12 -6.18 0.91
N LEU A 243 -12.11 -7.04 0.75
CA LEU A 243 -10.83 -6.75 0.08
C LEU A 243 -11.07 -6.27 -1.36
N LEU A 244 -10.71 -5.02 -1.67
CA LEU A 244 -10.63 -4.54 -3.06
C LEU A 244 -9.21 -4.13 -3.47
N LEU A 245 -8.30 -3.91 -2.52
CA LEU A 245 -6.90 -3.64 -2.85
C LEU A 245 -6.11 -4.91 -3.22
N ASP A 246 -6.69 -6.10 -2.99
CA ASP A 246 -6.01 -7.36 -3.27
C ASP A 246 -6.65 -8.19 -4.41
N GLU A 247 -7.90 -7.99 -4.86
CA GLU A 247 -8.49 -8.77 -5.98
C GLU A 247 -9.68 -8.08 -6.71
N PRO A 248 -9.84 -8.21 -8.05
CA PRO A 248 -11.02 -7.75 -8.79
C PRO A 248 -12.28 -8.62 -8.53
N PRO A 249 -13.50 -8.05 -8.69
CA PRO A 249 -14.75 -8.65 -8.22
C PRO A 249 -15.22 -9.95 -8.91
N GLN A 250 -14.54 -10.42 -9.96
CA GLN A 250 -14.98 -11.58 -10.75
C GLN A 250 -14.48 -12.95 -10.22
N LEU A 251 -13.61 -12.98 -9.19
CA LEU A 251 -13.08 -14.22 -8.61
C LEU A 251 -13.68 -14.61 -7.25
N ARG A 252 -14.88 -14.12 -6.93
CA ARG A 252 -15.57 -14.40 -5.65
C ARG A 252 -16.32 -15.74 -5.65
N SER A 253 -15.64 -16.83 -6.01
CA SER A 253 -16.14 -18.18 -5.79
C SER A 253 -15.33 -18.86 -4.69
N THR A 254 -16.00 -19.12 -3.57
CA THR A 254 -15.71 -20.12 -2.52
C THR A 254 -14.28 -20.72 -2.51
N SER A 255 -13.51 -20.39 -1.46
CA SER A 255 -12.14 -20.84 -1.13
C SER A 255 -11.01 -19.87 -1.51
N SER A 256 -10.63 -19.04 -0.56
CA SER A 256 -9.41 -18.22 -0.54
C SER A 256 -8.13 -19.05 -0.33
N LYS A 257 -7.91 -20.11 -1.14
CA LYS A 257 -6.76 -21.03 -0.99
C LYS A 257 -5.89 -21.33 -2.23
N PRO A 258 -6.26 -21.14 -3.51
CA PRO A 258 -5.41 -21.65 -4.59
C PRO A 258 -4.06 -20.93 -4.79
N GLU A 259 -3.97 -19.61 -4.58
CA GLU A 259 -2.75 -18.83 -4.90
C GLU A 259 -1.75 -18.75 -3.73
N ILE A 260 -2.21 -18.63 -2.48
CA ILE A 260 -1.34 -18.66 -1.29
C ILE A 260 -0.67 -20.04 -1.14
N MET A 261 -1.29 -21.12 -1.65
CA MET A 261 -0.71 -22.46 -1.62
C MET A 261 0.44 -22.66 -2.63
N GLN A 262 0.67 -21.71 -3.56
CA GLN A 262 1.79 -21.76 -4.50
C GLN A 262 2.96 -20.85 -4.10
N GLN A 263 2.84 -20.12 -3.00
CA GLN A 263 3.92 -19.29 -2.47
C GLN A 263 4.85 -20.12 -1.59
N SER A 264 6.15 -20.04 -1.88
CA SER A 264 7.19 -20.53 -0.99
C SER A 264 7.67 -19.40 -0.11
N ARG A 265 7.93 -19.72 1.16
CA ARG A 265 8.51 -18.78 2.10
C ARG A 265 9.79 -19.35 2.68
N ARG A 266 10.83 -18.52 2.67
CA ARG A 266 12.13 -18.85 3.25
C ARG A 266 12.66 -17.73 4.11
N THR A 267 13.48 -18.08 5.09
CA THR A 267 14.20 -17.13 5.92
C THR A 267 15.69 -17.33 5.81
N PHE A 268 16.41 -16.22 5.69
CA PHE A 268 17.85 -16.14 5.59
C PHE A 268 18.40 -15.32 6.75
N LEU A 269 19.60 -15.64 7.23
CA LEU A 269 20.29 -14.85 8.24
C LEU A 269 21.52 -14.20 7.62
N LEU A 270 21.54 -12.88 7.58
CA LEU A 270 22.73 -12.12 7.21
C LEU A 270 23.46 -11.66 8.46
N ARG A 271 24.73 -12.05 8.59
CA ARG A 271 25.58 -11.66 9.72
C ARG A 271 26.10 -10.23 9.57
N ALA A 272 26.58 -9.65 10.67
CA ALA A 272 27.04 -8.27 10.70
C ALA A 272 28.22 -8.00 9.75
N ASP A 273 29.12 -8.97 9.57
CA ASP A 273 30.26 -8.93 8.65
C ASP A 273 29.84 -9.03 7.18
N GLU A 274 28.86 -9.88 6.86
CA GLU A 274 28.25 -9.96 5.53
C GLU A 274 27.55 -8.64 5.18
N ILE A 275 26.76 -8.08 6.10
CA ILE A 275 26.10 -6.79 5.92
C ILE A 275 27.13 -5.67 5.70
N ARG A 276 28.26 -5.70 6.42
CA ARG A 276 29.35 -4.72 6.24
C ARG A 276 29.97 -4.85 4.85
N SER A 277 30.24 -6.07 4.41
CA SER A 277 30.79 -6.37 3.08
C SER A 277 29.84 -5.91 1.97
N LEU A 278 28.54 -6.20 2.11
CA LEU A 278 27.50 -5.75 1.19
C LEU A 278 27.45 -4.22 1.06
N LYS A 279 27.50 -3.49 2.17
CA LYS A 279 27.53 -2.01 2.15
C LYS A 279 28.76 -1.46 1.43
N GLN A 280 29.92 -2.07 1.67
CA GLN A 280 31.18 -1.67 1.01
C GLN A 280 31.13 -1.94 -0.49
N GLN A 281 30.60 -3.10 -0.90
CA GLN A 281 30.42 -3.44 -2.31
C GLN A 281 29.47 -2.47 -3.02
N ILE A 282 28.29 -2.20 -2.42
CA ILE A 282 27.34 -1.23 -2.97
C ILE A 282 28.01 0.13 -3.10
N LEU A 283 28.72 0.60 -2.06
CA LEU A 283 29.40 1.89 -2.10
C LEU A 283 30.46 1.96 -3.22
N ALA A 284 31.27 0.90 -3.39
CA ALA A 284 32.28 0.83 -4.44
C ALA A 284 31.64 0.91 -5.83
N GLN A 285 30.59 0.11 -6.07
CA GLN A 285 29.85 0.13 -7.34
C GLN A 285 29.16 1.48 -7.59
N SER A 286 28.57 2.10 -6.56
CA SER A 286 27.96 3.42 -6.67
C SER A 286 28.97 4.50 -7.05
N ARG A 287 30.20 4.45 -6.53
CA ARG A 287 31.26 5.40 -6.94
C ARG A 287 31.62 5.25 -8.40
N VAL A 288 31.68 4.03 -8.93
CA VAL A 288 31.93 3.79 -10.36
C VAL A 288 30.78 4.35 -11.21
N ILE A 289 29.53 4.06 -10.83
CA ILE A 289 28.33 4.55 -11.54
C ILE A 289 28.29 6.09 -11.55
N ASN A 290 28.60 6.72 -10.41
CA ASN A 290 28.55 8.17 -10.24
C ASN A 290 29.88 8.86 -10.60
N ARG A 291 30.76 8.22 -11.38
CA ARG A 291 32.02 8.79 -11.88
C ARG A 291 32.93 9.39 -10.78
N GLY A 292 32.93 8.78 -9.60
CA GLY A 292 33.75 9.19 -8.47
C GLY A 292 33.14 10.28 -7.58
N GLU A 293 31.91 10.71 -7.82
CA GLU A 293 31.24 11.68 -6.93
C GLU A 293 31.10 11.13 -5.50
N PRO A 294 31.15 12.01 -4.47
CA PRO A 294 31.00 11.61 -3.08
C PRO A 294 29.67 10.89 -2.81
N CYS A 295 29.73 9.58 -2.58
CA CYS A 295 28.58 8.75 -2.22
C CYS A 295 28.63 8.41 -0.73
N LYS A 296 27.48 8.53 -0.04
CA LYS A 296 27.32 8.03 1.33
C LYS A 296 27.09 6.52 1.31
N PRO A 297 27.63 5.75 2.26
CA PRO A 297 27.33 4.33 2.37
C PRO A 297 25.82 4.11 2.60
N PRO A 298 25.22 3.05 2.02
CA PRO A 298 23.83 2.74 2.27
C PRO A 298 23.60 2.31 3.73
N SER A 299 22.39 2.60 4.24
CA SER A 299 21.97 2.06 5.54
C SER A 299 21.81 0.55 5.46
N THR A 300 21.80 -0.16 6.61
CA THR A 300 21.57 -1.62 6.64
C THR A 300 20.25 -1.99 5.96
N TYR A 301 19.19 -1.22 6.24
CA TYR A 301 17.89 -1.41 5.63
C TYR A 301 17.98 -1.32 4.10
N VAL A 302 18.59 -0.26 3.56
CA VAL A 302 18.73 -0.05 2.11
C VAL A 302 19.59 -1.14 1.48
N ALA A 303 20.72 -1.49 2.08
CA ALA A 303 21.63 -2.50 1.55
C ALA A 303 20.97 -3.88 1.42
N ILE A 304 20.27 -4.34 2.46
CA ILE A 304 19.60 -5.64 2.42
C ILE A 304 18.39 -5.61 1.47
N SER A 305 17.62 -4.52 1.49
CA SER A 305 16.47 -4.36 0.59
C SER A 305 16.89 -4.32 -0.88
N SER A 306 18.03 -3.68 -1.17
CA SER A 306 18.55 -3.59 -2.54
C SER A 306 19.11 -4.92 -3.03
N LEU A 307 19.80 -5.68 -2.17
CA LEU A 307 20.20 -7.04 -2.47
C LEU A 307 18.98 -7.92 -2.74
N ALA A 308 17.99 -7.91 -1.85
CA ALA A 308 16.78 -8.73 -2.00
C ALA A 308 16.03 -8.38 -3.29
N TRP A 309 15.86 -7.09 -3.60
CA TRP A 309 15.17 -6.67 -4.81
C TRP A 309 15.91 -7.07 -6.11
N ALA A 310 17.24 -6.91 -6.13
CA ALA A 310 18.06 -7.38 -7.24
C ALA A 310 18.01 -8.91 -7.40
N SER A 311 18.07 -9.66 -6.29
CA SER A 311 17.96 -11.13 -6.31
C SER A 311 16.58 -11.60 -6.79
N ILE A 312 15.49 -10.92 -6.41
CA ILE A 312 14.13 -11.20 -6.93
C ILE A 312 14.08 -10.94 -8.44
N ALA A 313 14.62 -9.81 -8.91
CA ALA A 313 14.64 -9.49 -10.33
C ALA A 313 15.43 -10.54 -11.16
N ARG A 314 16.54 -11.07 -10.62
CA ARG A 314 17.32 -12.16 -11.25
C ARG A 314 16.60 -13.50 -11.23
N ALA A 315 15.85 -13.79 -10.17
CA ALA A 315 15.07 -15.03 -10.07
C ALA A 315 13.88 -15.06 -11.05
N LYS A 316 13.35 -13.89 -11.40
CA LYS A 316 12.22 -13.77 -12.33
C LYS A 316 12.66 -13.73 -13.77
N LEU A 317 12.51 -14.82 -14.50
CA LEU A 317 12.82 -14.87 -15.94
C LEU A 317 11.66 -14.40 -16.83
N THR A 318 10.48 -14.14 -16.27
CA THR A 318 9.28 -13.73 -17.02
C THR A 318 9.24 -12.24 -17.35
N MET A 319 10.00 -11.40 -16.64
CA MET A 319 10.05 -9.95 -16.94
C MET A 319 11.14 -9.67 -17.97
N LEU A 320 10.81 -8.89 -19.00
CA LEU A 320 11.79 -8.41 -19.97
C LEU A 320 12.71 -7.37 -19.33
N ASP A 321 13.92 -7.21 -19.83
CA ASP A 321 14.88 -6.25 -19.25
C ASP A 321 14.39 -4.81 -19.28
N ALA A 322 13.54 -4.47 -20.26
CA ALA A 322 12.92 -3.15 -20.39
C ALA A 322 11.70 -2.95 -19.47
N ASP A 323 11.19 -3.99 -18.80
CA ASP A 323 10.08 -3.85 -17.88
C ASP A 323 10.50 -3.10 -16.62
N ASP A 324 9.62 -2.22 -16.14
CA ASP A 324 9.78 -1.61 -14.83
C ASP A 324 9.46 -2.59 -13.70
N ALA A 325 10.33 -2.61 -12.70
CA ALA A 325 10.09 -3.22 -11.41
C ALA A 325 9.86 -2.12 -10.37
N HIS A 326 9.02 -2.41 -9.39
CA HIS A 326 8.68 -1.49 -8.31
C HIS A 326 8.94 -2.13 -6.94
N LEU A 327 9.57 -1.36 -6.04
CA LEU A 327 9.75 -1.74 -4.63
C LEU A 327 9.09 -0.70 -3.74
N MET A 328 8.18 -1.13 -2.87
CA MET A 328 7.67 -0.28 -1.79
C MET A 328 8.45 -0.51 -0.51
N VAL A 329 8.96 0.57 0.07
CA VAL A 329 9.47 0.60 1.45
C VAL A 329 8.59 1.52 2.28
N SER A 330 8.52 1.28 3.59
CA SER A 330 7.74 2.12 4.51
C SER A 330 8.64 3.03 5.33
N ALA A 331 8.37 4.33 5.30
CA ALA A 331 9.08 5.35 6.05
C ALA A 331 8.29 5.74 7.31
N ASP A 332 8.89 5.62 8.49
CA ASP A 332 8.29 6.11 9.74
C ASP A 332 8.24 7.64 9.74
N CYS A 333 7.05 8.20 9.96
CA CYS A 333 6.79 9.63 9.90
C CYS A 333 6.76 10.30 11.28
N ARG A 334 6.76 9.56 12.39
CA ARG A 334 6.59 10.11 13.77
C ARG A 334 7.49 11.30 14.05
N ASN A 335 8.80 11.14 13.82
CA ASN A 335 9.81 12.17 14.07
C ASN A 335 9.92 13.24 12.96
N ARG A 336 9.13 13.08 11.89
CA ARG A 336 9.18 13.90 10.67
C ARG A 336 7.98 14.82 10.55
N LEU A 337 6.87 14.48 11.21
CA LEU A 337 5.74 15.40 11.34
C LEU A 337 6.17 16.69 12.08
N ARG A 338 5.39 17.75 11.88
CA ARG A 338 5.59 19.06 12.51
C ARG A 338 4.30 19.49 13.22
N PRO A 339 4.24 19.44 14.57
CA PRO A 339 5.28 18.92 15.48
C PRO A 339 5.46 17.38 15.36
N PRO A 340 6.61 16.83 15.79
CA PRO A 340 6.80 15.38 15.89
C PRO A 340 5.75 14.72 16.79
N LEU A 341 5.38 13.48 16.47
CA LEU A 341 4.61 12.64 17.38
C LEU A 341 5.53 12.17 18.51
N GLY A 342 5.03 12.18 19.74
CA GLY A 342 5.80 11.65 20.88
C GLY A 342 6.05 10.14 20.74
N ASP A 343 7.10 9.66 21.41
CA ASP A 343 7.51 8.24 21.41
C ASP A 343 6.39 7.28 21.88
N GLY A 344 5.40 7.80 22.61
CA GLY A 344 4.22 7.07 23.03
C GLY A 344 3.17 6.81 21.95
N PHE A 345 3.26 7.43 20.77
CA PHE A 345 2.21 7.31 19.76
C PHE A 345 1.98 5.86 19.29
N PHE A 346 0.79 5.33 19.61
CA PHE A 346 0.35 3.99 19.29
C PHE A 346 -0.65 4.00 18.13
N GLY A 347 -0.20 3.69 16.92
CA GLY A 347 -1.01 3.73 15.71
C GLY A 347 -0.19 3.53 14.45
N THR A 348 -0.80 3.75 13.28
CA THR A 348 -0.10 3.75 12.00
C THR A 348 0.40 5.16 11.68
N CYS A 349 1.72 5.32 11.56
CA CYS A 349 2.34 6.57 11.10
C CYS A 349 3.49 6.28 10.13
N VAL A 350 3.16 5.61 9.03
CA VAL A 350 4.14 5.23 7.99
C VAL A 350 3.71 5.74 6.62
N LYS A 351 4.65 6.30 5.87
CA LYS A 351 4.49 6.73 4.49
C LYS A 351 5.05 5.67 3.54
N PRO A 352 4.30 5.25 2.50
CA PRO A 352 4.84 4.38 1.46
C PRO A 352 5.78 5.17 0.54
N CYS A 353 6.96 4.62 0.27
CA CYS A 353 7.92 5.16 -0.70
C CYS A 353 8.11 4.12 -1.81
N PHE A 354 7.81 4.51 -3.05
CA PHE A 354 7.88 3.63 -4.21
C PHE A 354 9.15 3.89 -5.02
N ALA A 355 10.08 2.94 -4.98
CA ALA A 355 11.25 2.93 -5.85
C ALA A 355 10.92 2.26 -7.18
N ARG A 356 11.53 2.73 -8.26
CA ARG A 356 11.38 2.21 -9.62
C ARG A 356 12.75 2.00 -10.26
N ALA A 357 12.91 0.88 -10.94
CA ALA A 357 14.10 0.56 -11.74
C ALA A 357 13.72 -0.41 -12.87
N SER A 358 14.49 -0.44 -13.96
CA SER A 358 14.30 -1.47 -14.99
C SER A 358 14.76 -2.85 -14.50
N ALA A 359 14.11 -3.92 -14.95
CA ALA A 359 14.51 -5.27 -14.59
C ALA A 359 15.95 -5.59 -15.05
N GLY A 360 16.36 -5.09 -16.23
CA GLY A 360 17.72 -5.25 -16.72
C GLY A 360 18.77 -4.59 -15.84
N ASP A 361 18.50 -3.38 -15.35
CA ASP A 361 19.39 -2.67 -14.41
C ASP A 361 19.59 -3.44 -13.10
N LEU A 362 18.51 -4.03 -12.58
CA LEU A 362 18.51 -4.83 -11.36
C LEU A 362 19.21 -6.18 -11.53
N ARG A 363 19.12 -6.79 -12.72
CA ARG A 363 19.77 -8.07 -13.02
C ARG A 363 21.27 -7.94 -13.24
N GLY A 364 21.71 -6.81 -13.78
CA GLY A 364 23.11 -6.54 -14.09
C GLY A 364 24.06 -6.66 -12.88
N GLU A 365 25.36 -6.64 -13.16
CA GLU A 365 26.43 -6.83 -12.16
C GLU A 365 26.39 -5.82 -11.00
N ALA A 366 26.03 -4.56 -11.30
CA ALA A 366 25.83 -3.49 -10.32
C ALA A 366 24.37 -3.33 -9.86
N GLY A 367 23.55 -4.37 -10.00
CA GLY A 367 22.12 -4.34 -9.72
C GLY A 367 21.76 -3.92 -8.30
N ALA A 368 22.48 -4.42 -7.29
CA ALA A 368 22.27 -4.02 -5.89
C ALA A 368 22.60 -2.54 -5.63
N ALA A 369 23.56 -1.96 -6.37
CA ALA A 369 23.90 -0.54 -6.26
C ALA A 369 22.88 0.36 -6.96
N ARG A 370 22.36 -0.06 -8.13
CA ARG A 370 21.25 0.65 -8.80
C ARG A 370 19.96 0.59 -7.99
N ALA A 371 19.65 -0.57 -7.43
CA ALA A 371 18.54 -0.75 -6.50
C ALA A 371 18.70 0.16 -5.27
N ALA A 372 19.89 0.22 -4.67
CA ALA A 372 20.15 1.09 -3.52
C ALA A 372 19.93 2.57 -3.87
N ALA A 373 20.43 3.01 -5.03
CA ALA A 373 20.24 4.38 -5.52
C ALA A 373 18.74 4.70 -5.73
N ALA A 374 17.99 3.80 -6.36
CA ALA A 374 16.54 3.96 -6.57
C ALA A 374 15.77 4.03 -5.25
N ILE A 375 16.10 3.18 -4.28
CA ILE A 375 15.47 3.18 -2.95
C ILE A 375 15.79 4.47 -2.19
N GLN A 376 17.06 4.89 -2.17
CA GLN A 376 17.47 6.12 -1.51
C GLN A 376 16.84 7.35 -2.17
N GLY A 377 16.77 7.38 -3.50
CA GLY A 377 16.08 8.43 -4.25
C GLY A 377 14.60 8.50 -3.90
N ALA A 378 13.91 7.37 -3.85
CA ALA A 378 12.50 7.31 -3.46
C ALA A 378 12.27 7.78 -2.01
N ILE A 379 13.11 7.34 -1.06
CA ILE A 379 13.05 7.82 0.33
C ILE A 379 13.32 9.32 0.40
N ARG A 380 14.36 9.80 -0.29
CA ARG A 380 14.71 11.22 -0.28
C ARG A 380 13.58 12.08 -0.86
N ALA A 381 13.08 11.76 -2.04
CA ALA A 381 11.98 12.47 -2.67
C ALA A 381 10.69 12.45 -1.81
N SER A 382 10.43 11.33 -1.13
CA SER A 382 9.22 11.17 -0.33
C SER A 382 9.32 11.80 1.06
N VAL A 383 10.52 12.06 1.58
CA VAL A 383 10.73 12.26 3.02
C VAL A 383 11.78 13.33 3.38
N GLU A 384 12.81 13.52 2.56
CA GLU A 384 13.94 14.43 2.84
C GLU A 384 13.91 15.71 1.98
N GLU A 385 13.43 15.64 0.74
CA GLU A 385 13.33 16.78 -0.20
C GLU A 385 12.01 17.56 -0.06
N LEU A 386 11.06 17.05 0.72
CA LEU A 386 9.91 17.84 1.16
C LEU A 386 10.36 18.71 2.33
N GLU A 387 10.86 19.91 2.03
CA GLU A 387 10.95 21.01 2.99
C GLU A 387 9.54 21.45 3.51
N GLY A 388 8.46 20.81 3.02
CA GLY A 388 7.06 21.01 3.41
C GLY A 388 6.46 19.88 4.27
N ASP A 389 5.13 19.75 4.25
CA ASP A 389 4.37 18.74 5.00
C ASP A 389 4.68 17.32 4.46
N PRO A 390 5.20 16.38 5.28
CA PRO A 390 5.52 15.01 4.82
C PRO A 390 4.30 14.24 4.30
N LEU A 391 3.08 14.70 4.59
CA LEU A 391 1.82 14.13 4.16
C LEU A 391 1.22 14.85 2.93
N SER A 392 1.93 15.80 2.31
CA SER A 392 1.40 16.64 1.22
C SER A 392 0.99 15.89 -0.05
N ASP A 393 1.44 14.65 -0.22
CA ASP A 393 1.14 13.79 -1.36
C ASP A 393 0.15 12.66 -1.00
N ALA A 394 -0.45 12.70 0.21
CA ALA A 394 -1.32 11.64 0.73
C ALA A 394 -2.51 11.33 -0.17
N GLU A 395 -3.05 12.31 -0.89
CA GLU A 395 -4.13 12.12 -1.87
C GLU A 395 -3.73 11.16 -3.01
N GLY A 396 -2.45 11.10 -3.35
CA GLY A 396 -1.92 10.28 -4.43
C GLY A 396 -1.63 8.83 -4.05
N TRP A 397 -1.52 8.51 -2.75
CA TRP A 397 -0.97 7.21 -2.31
C TRP A 397 -1.81 6.01 -2.78
N VAL A 398 -3.13 6.08 -2.66
CA VAL A 398 -4.01 4.98 -3.09
C VAL A 398 -3.99 4.79 -4.60
N ALA A 399 -3.93 5.89 -5.35
CA ALA A 399 -3.82 5.84 -6.80
C ALA A 399 -2.47 5.28 -7.25
N ALA A 400 -1.38 5.68 -6.61
CA ALA A 400 -0.03 5.18 -6.89
C ALA A 400 0.08 3.68 -6.61
N TYR A 401 -0.46 3.21 -5.49
CA TYR A 401 -0.49 1.78 -5.17
C TYR A 401 -1.30 0.99 -6.20
N GLY A 402 -2.51 1.45 -6.54
CA GLY A 402 -3.37 0.76 -7.51
C GLY A 402 -2.89 0.82 -8.97
N ALA A 403 -1.92 1.68 -9.30
CA ALA A 403 -1.35 1.79 -10.64
C ALA A 403 -0.22 0.80 -10.91
N ILE A 404 0.32 0.13 -9.88
CA ILE A 404 1.44 -0.81 -10.02
C ILE A 404 0.87 -2.22 -10.19
N PRO A 405 1.20 -2.94 -11.28
CA PRO A 405 0.80 -4.34 -11.45
C PRO A 405 1.43 -5.24 -10.38
N GLN A 406 0.66 -6.16 -9.81
CA GLN A 406 1.10 -6.99 -8.68
C GLN A 406 2.33 -7.85 -9.01
N GLU A 407 2.45 -8.35 -10.24
CA GLU A 407 3.58 -9.15 -10.70
C GLU A 407 4.89 -8.36 -10.77
N ARG A 408 4.80 -7.03 -10.82
CA ARG A 408 5.94 -6.09 -10.87
C ARG A 408 6.24 -5.45 -9.51
N PHE A 409 5.47 -5.81 -8.48
CA PHE A 409 5.50 -5.18 -7.17
C PHE A 409 6.15 -6.07 -6.12
N VAL A 410 7.10 -5.50 -5.37
CA VAL A 410 7.69 -6.10 -4.17
C VAL A 410 7.51 -5.14 -3.00
N ALA A 411 7.10 -5.62 -1.84
CA ALA A 411 7.04 -4.81 -0.62
C ALA A 411 8.10 -5.25 0.39
N VAL A 412 8.79 -4.28 1.00
CA VAL A 412 9.64 -4.51 2.17
C VAL A 412 8.91 -4.07 3.43
N GLY A 413 8.57 -5.05 4.26
CA GLY A 413 7.95 -4.83 5.57
C GLY A 413 8.94 -4.98 6.73
N ALA A 414 8.46 -4.63 7.92
CA ALA A 414 9.24 -4.69 9.16
C ALA A 414 10.54 -3.86 9.12
N SER A 415 11.39 -4.02 10.13
CA SER A 415 12.64 -3.28 10.26
C SER A 415 13.66 -4.06 11.07
N HIS A 416 14.90 -4.06 10.60
CA HIS A 416 16.05 -4.57 11.35
C HIS A 416 16.29 -3.89 12.71
N ARG A 417 15.65 -2.74 12.97
CA ARG A 417 15.71 -2.06 14.29
C ARG A 417 14.77 -2.67 15.32
N PHE A 418 13.86 -3.53 14.88
CA PHE A 418 12.95 -4.21 15.79
C PHE A 418 13.67 -5.36 16.47
N THR A 419 13.78 -5.27 17.79
CA THR A 419 14.53 -6.21 18.62
C THR A 419 13.69 -7.44 19.00
N ALA A 420 13.19 -8.15 18.00
CA ALA A 420 12.26 -9.25 18.20
C ALA A 420 12.81 -10.38 19.08
N TYR A 421 14.09 -10.67 18.95
CA TYR A 421 14.81 -11.69 19.71
C TYR A 421 15.08 -11.31 21.17
N GLU A 422 14.78 -10.07 21.58
CA GLU A 422 14.81 -9.61 22.98
C GLU A 422 13.44 -9.79 23.68
N THR A 423 12.43 -10.35 23.00
CA THR A 423 11.10 -10.56 23.58
C THR A 423 11.15 -11.71 24.57
N ASP A 424 11.44 -11.40 25.83
CA ASP A 424 11.62 -12.38 26.90
C ASP A 424 10.52 -12.27 27.95
N PHE A 425 9.66 -13.29 28.01
CA PHE A 425 8.55 -13.39 28.96
C PHE A 425 8.97 -13.89 30.35
N GLY A 426 10.25 -14.10 30.60
CA GLY A 426 10.83 -14.62 31.84
C GLY A 426 11.54 -15.98 31.70
N TRP A 427 11.68 -16.48 30.47
CA TRP A 427 12.29 -17.78 30.16
C TRP A 427 13.26 -17.71 28.96
N GLY A 428 13.81 -16.52 28.71
CA GLY A 428 14.72 -16.26 27.61
C GLY A 428 14.00 -15.79 26.33
N GLY A 429 14.79 -15.18 25.44
CA GLY A 429 14.31 -14.72 24.13
C GLY A 429 13.95 -15.87 23.18
N PRO A 430 13.10 -15.61 22.18
CA PRO A 430 12.67 -16.64 21.24
C PRO A 430 13.85 -17.19 20.44
N SER A 431 13.74 -18.46 20.07
CA SER A 431 14.62 -19.13 19.10
C SER A 431 14.37 -18.64 17.66
N ARG A 432 13.14 -18.21 17.36
CA ARG A 432 12.72 -17.70 16.05
C ARG A 432 11.49 -16.82 16.16
N VAL A 433 11.42 -15.79 15.32
CA VAL A 433 10.25 -14.93 15.18
C VAL A 433 9.89 -14.76 13.72
N GLU A 434 8.62 -14.94 13.38
CA GLU A 434 8.14 -14.89 12.00
C GLU A 434 6.86 -14.04 11.88
N LEU A 435 6.71 -13.35 10.74
CA LEU A 435 5.47 -12.65 10.38
C LEU A 435 4.63 -13.56 9.48
N VAL A 436 3.58 -14.19 10.00
CA VAL A 436 2.76 -15.16 9.25
C VAL A 436 1.92 -14.47 8.16
N SER A 437 1.42 -13.27 8.43
CA SER A 437 0.58 -12.50 7.51
C SER A 437 1.36 -12.03 6.28
N LEU A 438 0.86 -12.34 5.08
CA LEU A 438 1.30 -11.76 3.80
C LEU A 438 0.33 -10.66 3.38
N PHE A 439 0.86 -9.53 2.94
CA PHE A 439 0.05 -8.37 2.54
C PHE A 439 0.09 -8.09 1.03
N VAL A 440 0.95 -8.80 0.30
CA VAL A 440 1.18 -8.69 -1.14
C VAL A 440 1.72 -10.03 -1.65
N GLY A 441 1.64 -10.27 -2.96
CA GLY A 441 2.16 -11.49 -3.60
C GLY A 441 3.67 -11.71 -3.45
N GLN A 442 4.45 -10.64 -3.22
CA GLN A 442 5.90 -10.72 -3.03
C GLN A 442 6.34 -9.80 -1.90
N MET A 443 6.87 -10.39 -0.83
CA MET A 443 7.18 -9.66 0.38
C MET A 443 8.55 -10.05 0.94
N VAL A 444 9.31 -9.03 1.33
CA VAL A 444 10.57 -9.18 2.07
C VAL A 444 10.35 -8.57 3.45
N THR A 445 10.75 -9.25 4.51
CA THR A 445 10.65 -8.75 5.88
C THR A 445 12.01 -8.76 6.54
N LEU A 446 12.31 -7.67 7.26
CA LEU A 446 13.58 -7.49 7.95
C LEU A 446 13.37 -7.47 9.46
N LEU A 447 14.17 -8.23 10.19
CA LEU A 447 14.12 -8.31 11.65
C LEU A 447 15.53 -8.32 12.21
N GLY A 448 15.79 -7.52 13.25
CA GLY A 448 17.10 -7.52 13.89
C GLY A 448 17.35 -8.87 14.54
N ALA A 449 18.52 -9.46 14.32
CA ALA A 449 18.96 -10.69 14.95
C ALA A 449 20.11 -10.41 15.93
N ARG A 450 20.57 -11.45 16.63
CA ARG A 450 21.69 -11.34 17.58
C ARG A 450 22.98 -10.87 16.88
N ASP A 451 23.88 -10.29 17.66
CA ASP A 451 25.23 -9.88 17.22
C ASP A 451 25.25 -8.91 16.02
N GLY A 452 24.20 -8.10 15.87
CA GLY A 452 24.07 -7.14 14.77
C GLY A 452 23.70 -7.77 13.42
N GLY A 453 23.33 -9.06 13.41
CA GLY A 453 22.77 -9.73 12.25
C GLY A 453 21.35 -9.27 11.92
N VAL A 454 20.85 -9.68 10.75
CA VAL A 454 19.49 -9.40 10.30
C VAL A 454 18.88 -10.67 9.71
N GLN A 455 17.73 -11.05 10.25
CA GLN A 455 16.87 -12.05 9.64
C GLN A 455 16.11 -11.42 8.47
N VAL A 456 16.13 -12.10 7.33
CA VAL A 456 15.45 -11.73 6.09
C VAL A 456 14.48 -12.84 5.73
N SER A 457 13.19 -12.66 5.99
CA SER A 457 12.16 -13.63 5.55
C SER A 457 11.52 -13.15 4.25
N VAL A 458 11.47 -14.03 3.24
CA VAL A 458 11.07 -13.74 1.86
C VAL A 458 9.95 -14.68 1.46
N ALA A 459 8.88 -14.12 0.89
CA ALA A 459 7.76 -14.86 0.30
C ALA A 459 7.66 -14.54 -1.19
N LEU A 460 7.71 -15.57 -2.03
CA LEU A 460 7.67 -15.50 -3.49
C LEU A 460 6.93 -16.73 -4.05
N ASP A 461 6.61 -16.73 -5.34
CA ASP A 461 6.15 -17.93 -6.03
C ASP A 461 7.17 -19.06 -5.86
N ALA A 462 6.70 -20.29 -5.61
CA ALA A 462 7.56 -21.43 -5.35
C ALA A 462 8.57 -21.69 -6.48
N ALA A 463 8.18 -21.46 -7.72
CA ALA A 463 9.05 -21.61 -8.90
C ALA A 463 10.24 -20.63 -8.89
N ALA A 464 10.14 -19.49 -8.21
CA ALA A 464 11.19 -18.46 -8.16
C ALA A 464 12.10 -18.60 -6.93
N MET A 465 11.70 -19.33 -5.90
CA MET A 465 12.38 -19.32 -4.60
C MET A 465 13.80 -19.92 -4.65
N GLU A 466 14.02 -21.01 -5.39
CA GLU A 466 15.36 -21.60 -5.50
C GLU A 466 16.32 -20.67 -6.25
N ALA A 467 15.85 -20.09 -7.36
CA ALA A 467 16.62 -19.10 -8.10
C ALA A 467 16.89 -17.85 -7.24
N PHE A 468 15.93 -17.41 -6.43
CA PHE A 468 16.14 -16.32 -5.47
C PHE A 468 17.22 -16.67 -4.46
N ALA A 469 17.15 -17.84 -3.82
CA ALA A 469 18.12 -18.29 -2.82
C ALA A 469 19.53 -18.35 -3.41
N ALA A 470 19.68 -18.86 -4.63
CA ALA A 470 20.96 -18.88 -5.35
C ALA A 470 21.51 -17.48 -5.68
N ASN A 471 20.62 -16.50 -5.88
CA ASN A 471 20.99 -15.11 -6.17
C ASN A 471 21.11 -14.24 -4.90
N PHE A 472 20.60 -14.68 -3.75
CA PHE A 472 20.62 -13.94 -2.49
C PHE A 472 21.87 -14.29 -1.69
N VAL A 473 23.02 -13.98 -2.27
CA VAL A 473 24.34 -14.25 -1.69
C VAL A 473 25.08 -12.93 -1.57
N VAL A 474 25.72 -12.70 -0.41
CA VAL A 474 26.70 -11.62 -0.26
C VAL A 474 28.05 -12.17 -0.73
N PRO A 475 28.64 -11.62 -1.81
CA PRO A 475 29.96 -12.06 -2.26
C PRO A 475 31.00 -11.91 -1.14
N ALA A 476 31.78 -12.94 -0.90
CA ALA A 476 32.86 -12.89 0.08
C ALA A 476 33.86 -11.78 -0.28
N ALA A 477 34.21 -10.93 0.68
CA ALA A 477 35.22 -9.90 0.49
C ALA A 477 36.58 -10.57 0.18
N GLY A 478 37.04 -10.48 -1.07
CA GLY A 478 38.40 -10.91 -1.45
C GLY A 478 38.55 -11.78 -2.70
N VAL A 479 37.48 -12.21 -3.36
CA VAL A 479 37.63 -12.97 -4.63
C VAL A 479 37.56 -12.03 -5.81
N HIS A 480 38.73 -11.60 -6.32
CA HIS A 480 38.84 -11.15 -7.70
C HIS A 480 38.46 -12.32 -8.61
N PHE A 481 37.26 -12.27 -9.20
CA PHE A 481 36.99 -13.06 -10.39
C PHE A 481 37.85 -12.47 -11.52
N GLY A 482 39.05 -13.02 -11.68
CA GLY A 482 39.85 -12.81 -12.87
C GLY A 482 39.06 -13.29 -14.07
N VAL A 483 38.62 -12.36 -14.91
CA VAL A 483 38.10 -12.66 -16.25
C VAL A 483 39.26 -13.24 -17.05
N GLN A 484 39.35 -14.56 -17.10
CA GLN A 484 40.21 -15.24 -18.06
C GLN A 484 39.52 -15.14 -19.42
N ARG A 485 39.87 -14.12 -20.20
CA ARG A 485 39.57 -14.08 -21.63
C ARG A 485 40.31 -15.25 -22.28
N SER A 486 39.57 -16.27 -22.69
CA SER A 486 40.06 -17.28 -23.62
C SER A 486 40.39 -16.60 -24.96
N PRO A 487 41.62 -16.73 -25.52
CA PRO A 487 41.87 -16.41 -26.90
C PRO A 487 41.49 -17.61 -27.78
N SER A 488 40.77 -17.34 -28.89
CA SER A 488 40.57 -18.30 -29.97
C SER A 488 41.91 -18.74 -30.58
N PRO A 489 42.09 -20.01 -30.99
CA PRO A 489 43.29 -20.42 -31.69
C PRO A 489 43.05 -20.37 -33.21
N ASP A 490 43.86 -19.58 -33.90
CA ASP A 490 44.12 -19.74 -35.33
C ASP A 490 45.64 -19.85 -35.53
N GLY A 491 46.05 -20.87 -36.29
CA GLY A 491 47.23 -20.75 -37.15
C GLY A 491 48.60 -21.22 -36.62
N THR A 492 48.91 -22.46 -37.00
CA THR A 492 50.20 -22.90 -37.61
C THR A 492 51.45 -23.17 -36.75
N ARG A 493 51.83 -24.48 -36.76
CA ARG A 493 53.16 -25.09 -37.04
C ARG A 493 54.34 -24.68 -36.11
N THR A 494 55.18 -25.56 -35.57
CA THR A 494 55.75 -26.81 -36.10
C THR A 494 56.63 -27.49 -35.03
N LEU A 495 56.72 -28.83 -35.10
CA LEU A 495 57.84 -29.73 -34.74
C LEU A 495 58.19 -29.97 -33.25
N GLY A 496 57.99 -31.23 -32.81
CA GLY A 496 58.45 -31.81 -31.53
C GLY A 496 59.94 -32.23 -31.57
N PRO A 497 60.37 -33.36 -30.97
CA PRO A 497 59.81 -34.25 -29.94
C PRO A 497 60.62 -34.07 -28.62
N SER A 498 60.42 -34.71 -27.46
CA SER A 498 60.39 -36.15 -27.16
C SER A 498 60.21 -36.35 -25.64
N HIS A 499 59.34 -37.31 -25.28
CA HIS A 499 59.35 -38.29 -24.16
C HIS A 499 60.56 -38.36 -23.19
N PRO A 500 60.47 -39.13 -22.08
CA PRO A 500 59.43 -39.21 -21.03
C PRO A 500 60.11 -39.34 -19.63
N SER A 501 59.36 -39.39 -18.52
CA SER A 501 59.53 -40.41 -17.45
C SER A 501 58.88 -39.99 -16.13
N THR A 502 58.13 -40.94 -15.60
CA THR A 502 57.44 -41.05 -14.31
C THR A 502 58.43 -41.40 -13.17
N PRO A 503 58.01 -42.01 -12.03
CA PRO A 503 57.58 -41.34 -10.79
C PRO A 503 58.37 -41.85 -9.56
N SER A 504 58.13 -41.31 -8.36
CA SER A 504 58.33 -41.92 -7.01
C SER A 504 58.59 -40.81 -5.97
N SER A 505 58.45 -40.96 -4.66
CA SER A 505 57.60 -41.70 -3.72
C SER A 505 58.22 -41.43 -2.34
N GLN A 506 57.42 -41.41 -1.26
CA GLN A 506 57.84 -41.59 0.14
C GLN A 506 58.66 -40.43 0.75
N SER A 507 58.69 -40.13 2.06
CA SER A 507 58.00 -40.50 3.31
C SER A 507 58.70 -39.71 4.43
N GLY A 508 58.04 -39.42 5.55
CA GLY A 508 58.74 -39.34 6.85
C GLY A 508 58.82 -37.97 7.58
N VAL A 509 57.90 -37.83 8.54
CA VAL A 509 57.83 -37.09 9.83
C VAL A 509 59.21 -37.11 10.60
N PRO A 510 59.60 -36.18 11.54
CA PRO A 510 58.81 -35.86 12.74
C PRO A 510 58.86 -34.50 13.48
N SER A 511 57.74 -34.28 14.19
CA SER A 511 57.46 -33.73 15.54
C SER A 511 58.36 -32.71 16.25
N GLY A 512 57.69 -31.73 16.89
CA GLY A 512 58.19 -30.93 18.01
C GLY A 512 57.05 -30.19 18.75
N THR A 513 56.78 -30.63 19.98
CA THR A 513 55.69 -30.30 20.90
C THR A 513 55.93 -29.00 21.69
N LEU A 514 54.87 -28.28 22.11
CA LEU A 514 54.90 -27.17 23.09
C LEU A 514 53.89 -27.40 24.24
N PRO A 515 54.21 -27.08 25.51
CA PRO A 515 53.34 -27.28 26.69
C PRO A 515 52.68 -25.96 27.20
N PRO A 516 51.82 -26.01 28.26
CA PRO A 516 50.68 -25.12 28.49
C PRO A 516 50.83 -24.17 29.70
N ILE A 517 49.88 -23.23 29.93
CA ILE A 517 49.52 -22.62 31.24
C ILE A 517 48.09 -22.03 31.21
N ALA A 518 47.33 -22.29 32.28
CA ALA A 518 46.22 -21.49 32.82
C ALA A 518 46.39 -21.47 34.37
N PRO A 519 45.59 -20.79 35.23
CA PRO A 519 44.65 -19.65 35.08
C PRO A 519 44.93 -18.53 36.14
N ARG A 520 44.22 -17.38 36.11
CA ARG A 520 44.04 -16.53 37.30
C ARG A 520 42.67 -15.84 37.37
N HIS A 521 41.95 -16.13 38.45
CA HIS A 521 40.84 -15.37 39.01
C HIS A 521 41.33 -14.07 39.67
N VAL A 522 40.54 -12.98 39.64
CA VAL A 522 40.27 -12.07 40.79
C VAL A 522 38.92 -11.37 40.60
N THR A 523 38.10 -11.36 41.65
CA THR A 523 36.77 -10.73 41.80
C THR A 523 36.88 -9.34 42.53
N PRO A 524 35.78 -8.61 42.86
CA PRO A 524 35.62 -7.17 42.60
C PRO A 524 36.01 -6.24 43.76
N LEU A 525 36.07 -4.93 43.50
CA LEU A 525 36.15 -3.89 44.54
C LEU A 525 35.15 -2.75 44.32
N THR A 526 34.26 -2.61 45.29
CA THR A 526 33.39 -1.47 45.64
C THR A 526 34.22 -0.33 46.24
N ARG A 527 33.88 0.95 45.93
CA ARG A 527 33.85 2.02 46.96
C ARG A 527 33.08 3.27 46.51
N ALA A 528 32.38 3.84 47.48
CA ALA A 528 31.53 5.02 47.41
C ALA A 528 32.24 6.31 47.89
N SER A 529 31.75 7.45 47.37
CA SER A 529 31.36 8.70 48.07
C SER A 529 32.36 9.71 48.71
N LEU A 530 32.02 11.00 48.46
CA LEU A 530 32.18 12.26 49.26
C LEU A 530 33.53 13.01 49.15
N LEU A 531 33.68 14.36 49.05
CA LEU A 531 32.89 15.59 49.33
C LEU A 531 33.49 16.80 48.55
N SER A 532 32.67 17.70 47.97
CA SER A 532 32.36 19.11 48.37
C SER A 532 33.25 20.24 47.85
N HIS A 533 32.65 21.23 47.17
CA HIS A 533 32.55 22.64 47.61
C HIS A 533 31.71 23.48 46.63
N GLY A 534 30.61 24.10 47.12
CA GLY A 534 30.07 25.38 46.61
C GLY A 534 30.80 26.56 47.29
N PRO A 535 30.38 27.84 47.19
CA PRO A 535 29.00 28.39 47.05
C PRO A 535 28.90 29.49 45.94
N THR A 536 27.84 30.26 45.65
CA THR A 536 27.04 31.18 46.50
C THR A 536 25.90 31.81 45.66
N THR A 537 24.75 32.07 46.29
CA THR A 537 23.60 32.87 45.79
C THR A 537 23.81 34.38 46.00
N PRO A 538 22.88 35.24 45.50
CA PRO A 538 22.01 35.92 46.47
C PRO A 538 20.53 36.08 46.04
N ILE A 539 19.73 36.31 47.09
CA ILE A 539 18.28 36.45 47.20
C ILE A 539 17.86 37.92 47.01
N THR A 540 16.71 38.19 46.37
CA THR A 540 15.85 39.31 46.80
C THR A 540 14.35 39.16 46.46
N ARG A 541 13.54 39.04 47.53
CA ARG A 541 12.23 39.64 47.86
C ARG A 541 11.05 39.69 46.86
N ALA A 542 9.92 39.18 47.35
CA ALA A 542 8.54 39.51 46.97
C ALA A 542 8.10 40.92 47.45
N PRO A 543 6.95 41.41 46.95
CA PRO A 543 5.87 41.75 47.88
C PRO A 543 4.47 41.30 47.43
N THR A 544 3.67 40.96 48.43
CA THR A 544 2.21 40.76 48.46
C THR A 544 1.43 42.09 48.35
N SER A 545 0.32 42.14 47.60
CA SER A 545 -0.88 42.93 47.96
C SER A 545 -2.09 42.70 47.02
N THR A 546 -3.15 42.16 47.61
CA THR A 546 -4.61 42.45 47.50
C THR A 546 -5.23 43.11 46.25
N ARG A 547 -6.21 42.43 45.61
CA ARG A 547 -7.63 42.86 45.49
C ARG A 547 -8.47 41.88 44.60
N ARG A 548 -9.57 41.38 45.16
CA ARG A 548 -10.82 40.90 44.49
C ARG A 548 -11.91 41.98 44.74
N PRO A 549 -13.12 41.92 44.15
CA PRO A 549 -13.57 41.58 42.79
C PRO A 549 -14.50 42.71 42.23
N PRO A 550 -15.39 42.46 41.24
CA PRO A 550 -16.77 42.20 41.67
C PRO A 550 -17.46 41.04 40.95
N ARG A 551 -18.56 40.68 41.60
CA ARG A 551 -19.42 39.50 41.52
C ARG A 551 -20.79 40.01 41.05
N ILE A 552 -21.41 39.40 40.05
CA ILE A 552 -22.87 39.27 39.98
C ILE A 552 -23.18 37.89 39.39
N GLU A 553 -24.00 37.15 40.14
CA GLU A 553 -24.55 35.82 39.90
C GLU A 553 -26.09 35.98 40.08
N PRO A 554 -26.92 34.92 40.06
CA PRO A 554 -27.69 34.38 38.93
C PRO A 554 -29.22 34.55 39.10
N HIS A 555 -30.01 34.19 38.08
CA HIS A 555 -31.42 33.79 38.28
C HIS A 555 -31.85 32.68 37.32
N HIS A 556 -32.53 31.68 37.89
CA HIS A 556 -33.16 30.48 37.33
C HIS A 556 -34.61 30.45 37.90
N PRO A 557 -35.46 29.43 37.63
CA PRO A 557 -36.29 29.06 36.46
C PRO A 557 -37.81 29.32 36.79
N PRO A 558 -38.88 28.65 36.25
CA PRO A 558 -39.17 27.19 36.41
C PRO A 558 -40.10 26.44 35.40
N ARG A 559 -40.12 25.08 35.51
CA ARG A 559 -41.25 24.09 35.39
C ARG A 559 -41.95 23.82 34.03
N HIS A 560 -42.58 22.68 33.71
CA HIS A 560 -42.55 21.23 34.04
C HIS A 560 -43.76 20.58 33.26
N CYS A 561 -43.67 19.26 32.97
CA CYS A 561 -44.77 18.26 32.76
C CYS A 561 -45.22 17.83 31.33
N SER A 562 -45.12 16.52 31.08
CA SER A 562 -45.84 15.64 30.10
C SER A 562 -47.24 15.24 30.65
N PRO A 563 -48.05 14.23 30.15
CA PRO A 563 -47.94 13.23 29.05
C PRO A 563 -49.28 12.85 28.29
N ALA A 564 -49.33 11.67 27.62
CA ALA A 564 -50.46 10.84 27.08
C ALA A 564 -50.85 11.04 25.58
N VAL A 565 -51.02 10.07 24.64
CA VAL A 565 -51.51 8.65 24.49
C VAL A 565 -52.94 8.56 23.88
N ALA A 566 -53.07 7.66 22.86
CA ALA A 566 -54.28 7.05 22.22
C ALA A 566 -55.05 7.87 21.15
N ASP A 567 -55.82 7.33 20.19
CA ASP A 567 -55.98 6.08 19.41
C ASP A 567 -57.25 6.28 18.51
N ARG A 568 -57.49 5.43 17.49
CA ARG A 568 -58.70 5.22 16.63
C ARG A 568 -58.86 6.12 15.37
N ARG A 569 -59.04 5.62 14.12
CA ARG A 569 -60.05 4.72 13.47
C ARG A 569 -61.50 5.22 13.66
N THR A 570 -62.45 5.30 12.72
CA THR A 570 -62.68 4.93 11.30
C THR A 570 -64.03 5.59 10.88
N ASP A 571 -64.39 5.46 9.59
CA ASP A 571 -65.76 5.50 9.00
C ASP A 571 -66.28 6.85 8.44
N THR A 572 -66.29 7.07 7.12
CA THR A 572 -67.33 6.75 6.08
C THR A 572 -68.70 7.39 6.36
N MET A 573 -69.44 8.05 5.45
CA MET A 573 -69.53 8.01 3.98
C MET A 573 -70.43 9.17 3.47
N ALA A 574 -70.21 9.60 2.21
CA ALA A 574 -71.21 10.17 1.24
C ALA A 574 -71.91 11.53 1.57
N SER A 575 -72.17 12.47 0.66
CA SER A 575 -72.18 12.52 -0.80
C SER A 575 -72.15 13.98 -1.32
N ALA A 576 -71.34 14.20 -2.36
CA ALA A 576 -71.53 15.07 -3.54
C ALA A 576 -71.98 16.55 -3.43
N ARG A 577 -71.06 17.47 -3.79
CA ARG A 577 -71.12 18.21 -5.08
C ARG A 577 -69.85 19.05 -5.36
N ARG A 578 -69.32 18.85 -6.58
CA ARG A 578 -68.44 19.71 -7.42
C ARG A 578 -66.96 19.86 -7.01
N GLY A 579 -66.08 19.37 -7.90
CA GLY A 579 -64.64 19.67 -7.95
C GLY A 579 -63.79 18.47 -8.39
N ARG A 580 -63.83 18.12 -9.68
CA ARG A 580 -63.14 16.96 -10.30
C ARG A 580 -61.62 17.02 -10.09
N GLY A 581 -61.04 15.96 -9.54
CA GLY A 581 -59.61 15.81 -9.29
C GLY A 581 -58.82 15.14 -10.42
N GLY A 582 -57.51 15.37 -10.37
CA GLY A 582 -56.44 14.36 -10.31
C GLY A 582 -56.24 13.40 -11.49
N GLY A 583 -55.10 13.52 -12.16
CA GLY A 583 -54.61 12.49 -13.06
C GLY A 583 -53.17 12.77 -13.50
N ALA A 584 -52.25 11.91 -13.04
CA ALA A 584 -50.87 11.85 -13.47
C ALA A 584 -50.76 11.87 -15.02
N ALA A 585 -49.95 12.80 -15.55
CA ALA A 585 -49.64 12.83 -16.97
C ALA A 585 -48.25 12.23 -17.22
N ASN A 586 -48.28 10.98 -17.64
CA ASN A 586 -47.27 10.34 -18.48
C ASN A 586 -46.80 11.29 -19.59
N GLY A 587 -45.57 11.78 -19.49
CA GLY A 587 -44.82 12.37 -20.61
C GLY A 587 -44.12 11.29 -21.42
N VAL A 588 -44.88 10.36 -21.99
CA VAL A 588 -44.39 9.45 -23.04
C VAL A 588 -43.92 10.33 -24.20
N ILE A 589 -42.63 10.33 -24.51
CA ILE A 589 -42.13 10.78 -25.80
C ILE A 589 -42.67 9.77 -26.83
N ARG A 590 -43.83 10.07 -27.40
CA ARG A 590 -44.31 9.35 -28.59
C ARG A 590 -43.30 9.62 -29.71
N PRO A 591 -42.76 8.60 -30.38
CA PRO A 591 -42.06 8.81 -31.64
C PRO A 591 -43.05 9.48 -32.61
N ARG A 592 -42.61 10.56 -33.27
CA ARG A 592 -43.40 11.18 -34.34
C ARG A 592 -43.78 10.10 -35.37
N PRO A 593 -45.02 10.09 -35.88
CA PRO A 593 -45.35 9.26 -37.03
C PRO A 593 -44.44 9.68 -38.19
N ARG A 594 -43.76 8.69 -38.77
CA ARG A 594 -42.98 8.90 -39.99
C ARG A 594 -44.01 9.05 -41.10
N ASP A 595 -44.30 10.29 -41.47
CA ASP A 595 -45.13 10.58 -42.64
C ASP A 595 -44.55 9.85 -43.85
N ARG A 596 -45.46 9.13 -44.51
CA ARG A 596 -45.25 8.56 -45.83
C ARG A 596 -45.02 9.70 -46.80
N GLY A 597 -43.97 9.56 -47.61
CA GLY A 597 -43.85 10.10 -48.96
C GLY A 597 -44.14 11.58 -49.12
N ASP A 598 -43.08 12.38 -49.19
CA ASP A 598 -43.05 13.43 -50.21
C ASP A 598 -41.89 13.21 -51.17
N GLY A 599 -42.26 13.10 -52.45
CA GLY A 599 -41.41 12.80 -53.57
C GLY A 599 -40.69 14.05 -54.03
N GLY A 600 -39.47 14.25 -53.54
CA GLY A 600 -38.48 15.11 -54.19
C GLY A 600 -37.54 14.26 -55.06
N GLY A 601 -37.78 14.25 -56.37
CA GLY A 601 -37.03 13.49 -57.38
C GLY A 601 -35.57 13.95 -57.56
N GLY A 602 -34.71 13.72 -56.57
CA GLY A 602 -33.26 13.70 -56.76
C GLY A 602 -32.83 12.30 -57.19
N SER A 603 -32.29 12.16 -58.40
CA SER A 603 -31.74 10.89 -58.90
C SER A 603 -30.78 10.29 -57.88
N MET A 604 -30.67 8.96 -57.81
CA MET A 604 -29.71 8.30 -56.93
C MET A 604 -28.29 8.89 -57.13
N ALA A 605 -27.96 9.25 -58.37
CA ALA A 605 -26.74 9.98 -58.71
C ALA A 605 -26.64 11.37 -58.06
N GLY A 606 -27.73 12.15 -57.99
CA GLY A 606 -27.75 13.44 -57.30
C GLY A 606 -27.52 13.31 -55.79
N ARG A 607 -28.11 12.30 -55.14
CA ARG A 607 -27.86 12.03 -53.72
C ARG A 607 -26.44 11.55 -53.46
N VAL A 608 -25.90 10.72 -54.35
CA VAL A 608 -24.51 10.26 -54.30
C VAL A 608 -23.54 11.41 -54.54
N ALA A 609 -23.83 12.33 -55.46
CA ALA A 609 -23.01 13.51 -55.73
C ALA A 609 -23.00 14.48 -54.54
N VAL A 610 -24.14 14.71 -53.89
CA VAL A 610 -24.22 15.51 -52.66
C VAL A 610 -23.44 14.83 -51.53
N LEU A 611 -23.56 13.51 -51.37
CA LEU A 611 -22.79 12.78 -50.38
C LEU A 611 -21.28 12.87 -50.65
N ALA A 612 -20.85 12.68 -51.90
CA ALA A 612 -19.45 12.79 -52.29
C ALA A 612 -18.90 14.20 -52.05
N PHE A 613 -19.68 15.25 -52.36
CA PHE A 613 -19.33 16.63 -52.08
C PHE A 613 -19.17 16.89 -50.57
N CYS A 614 -20.10 16.41 -49.74
CA CYS A 614 -20.00 16.53 -48.29
C CYS A 614 -18.78 15.78 -47.74
N VAL A 615 -18.52 14.56 -48.21
CA VAL A 615 -17.36 13.76 -47.79
C VAL A 615 -16.06 14.47 -48.19
N ALA A 616 -15.95 14.95 -49.42
CA ALA A 616 -14.78 15.67 -49.91
C ALA A 616 -14.54 16.96 -49.12
N GLY A 617 -15.60 17.73 -48.82
CA GLY A 617 -15.51 18.95 -48.02
C GLY A 617 -15.04 18.67 -46.59
N ILE A 618 -15.61 17.66 -45.92
CA ILE A 618 -15.22 17.25 -44.57
C ILE A 618 -13.76 16.82 -44.53
N TRP A 619 -13.35 15.93 -45.44
CA TRP A 619 -11.97 15.44 -45.50
C TRP A 619 -10.97 16.56 -45.79
N SER A 620 -11.27 17.44 -46.74
CA SER A 620 -10.41 18.57 -47.09
C SER A 620 -10.23 19.52 -45.89
N ALA A 621 -11.31 19.82 -45.17
CA ALA A 621 -11.27 20.68 -43.99
C ALA A 621 -10.47 20.07 -42.83
N TYR A 622 -10.67 18.78 -42.52
CA TYR A 622 -9.93 18.11 -41.44
C TYR A 622 -8.45 17.93 -41.76
N ILE A 623 -8.10 17.63 -43.02
CA ILE A 623 -6.70 17.55 -43.46
C ILE A 623 -6.05 18.93 -43.38
N TYR A 624 -6.72 19.97 -43.88
CA TYR A 624 -6.22 21.34 -43.81
C TYR A 624 -6.00 21.78 -42.36
N GLN A 625 -6.96 21.51 -41.48
CA GLN A 625 -6.84 21.79 -40.04
C GLN A 625 -5.66 21.03 -39.42
N GLY A 626 -5.49 19.75 -39.73
CA GLY A 626 -4.38 18.94 -39.22
C GLY A 626 -3.01 19.49 -39.62
N VAL A 627 -2.82 19.79 -40.91
CA VAL A 627 -1.56 20.34 -41.45
C VAL A 627 -1.27 21.74 -40.88
N LEU A 628 -2.29 22.59 -40.78
CA LEU A 628 -2.13 23.94 -40.25
C LEU A 628 -1.77 23.92 -38.76
N GLN A 629 -2.44 23.08 -37.97
CA GLN A 629 -2.19 22.93 -36.54
C GLN A 629 -0.83 22.30 -36.25
N GLU A 630 -0.40 21.34 -37.06
CA GLU A 630 0.96 20.79 -37.01
C GLU A 630 2.00 21.87 -37.35
N THR A 631 1.77 22.65 -38.42
CA THR A 631 2.70 23.70 -38.85
C THR A 631 2.87 24.79 -37.80
N LEU A 632 1.78 25.24 -37.19
CA LEU A 632 1.79 26.27 -36.13
C LEU A 632 2.42 25.78 -34.83
N SER A 633 2.31 24.49 -34.50
CA SER A 633 2.87 23.92 -33.27
C SER A 633 4.33 23.47 -33.41
N THR A 634 4.79 23.19 -34.64
CA THR A 634 6.13 22.64 -34.89
C THR A 634 7.14 23.66 -35.44
N LYS A 635 6.71 24.63 -36.26
CA LYS A 635 7.62 25.65 -36.83
C LYS A 635 7.91 26.78 -35.84
N ARG A 636 9.14 27.28 -35.87
CA ARG A 636 9.58 28.46 -35.10
C ARG A 636 9.43 29.70 -35.98
N PHE A 637 8.87 30.77 -35.44
CA PHE A 637 8.54 31.98 -36.20
C PHE A 637 9.36 33.18 -35.68
N GLY A 638 9.74 34.09 -36.59
CA GLY A 638 10.52 35.30 -36.29
C GLY A 638 12.05 35.11 -36.20
N PRO A 639 12.82 36.22 -36.18
CA PRO A 639 14.29 36.19 -36.14
C PRO A 639 14.86 35.55 -34.86
N GLU A 640 14.08 35.50 -33.77
CA GLU A 640 14.47 34.89 -32.48
C GLU A 640 14.02 33.43 -32.31
N ALA A 641 13.40 32.82 -33.34
CA ALA A 641 12.99 31.42 -33.37
C ALA A 641 12.09 30.98 -32.18
N ARG A 642 11.10 31.79 -31.80
CA ARG A 642 10.13 31.47 -30.73
C ARG A 642 8.95 30.63 -31.28
N ARG A 643 8.32 29.84 -30.41
CA ARG A 643 7.11 29.04 -30.74
C ARG A 643 5.86 29.89 -30.55
N PHE A 644 4.77 29.54 -31.25
CA PHE A 644 3.48 30.21 -31.09
C PHE A 644 2.79 29.72 -29.81
N GLU A 645 2.70 30.56 -28.77
CA GLU A 645 2.22 30.17 -27.44
C GLU A 645 0.71 30.39 -27.23
N HIS A 646 0.06 31.20 -28.08
CA HIS A 646 -1.34 31.60 -27.93
C HIS A 646 -2.35 30.68 -28.65
N LEU A 647 -2.22 29.36 -28.46
CA LEU A 647 -3.11 28.37 -29.11
C LEU A 647 -4.59 28.51 -28.71
N ALA A 648 -4.88 29.03 -27.50
CA ALA A 648 -6.24 29.32 -27.06
C ALA A 648 -6.91 30.43 -27.90
N PHE A 649 -6.14 31.42 -28.35
CA PHE A 649 -6.63 32.49 -29.23
C PHE A 649 -7.02 31.95 -30.61
N LEU A 650 -6.29 30.94 -31.11
CA LEU A 650 -6.61 30.29 -32.39
C LEU A 650 -7.97 29.57 -32.32
N ASN A 651 -8.25 28.87 -31.22
CA ASN A 651 -9.55 28.22 -31.00
C ASN A 651 -10.69 29.25 -30.92
N PHE A 652 -10.45 30.38 -30.26
CA PHE A 652 -11.38 31.51 -30.24
C PHE A 652 -11.66 32.06 -31.64
N ALA A 653 -10.61 32.33 -32.43
CA ALA A 653 -10.75 32.83 -33.80
C ALA A 653 -11.49 31.83 -34.70
N GLN A 654 -11.19 30.53 -34.59
CA GLN A 654 -11.91 29.48 -35.31
C GLN A 654 -13.40 29.48 -34.98
N ASN A 655 -13.76 29.58 -33.70
CA ASN A 655 -15.17 29.62 -33.27
C ASN A 655 -15.90 30.85 -33.82
N VAL A 656 -15.23 32.01 -33.87
CA VAL A 656 -15.78 33.24 -34.48
C VAL A 656 -16.02 33.05 -35.98
N VAL A 657 -15.07 32.47 -36.71
CA VAL A 657 -15.24 32.19 -38.15
C VAL A 657 -16.37 31.19 -38.39
N CYS A 658 -16.46 30.11 -37.60
CA CYS A 658 -17.56 29.15 -37.68
C CYS A 658 -18.93 29.80 -37.37
N PHE A 659 -18.97 30.74 -36.42
CA PHE A 659 -20.19 31.50 -36.11
C PHE A 659 -20.61 32.38 -37.28
N VAL A 660 -19.68 33.15 -37.85
CA VAL A 660 -19.93 34.04 -39.00
C VAL A 660 -20.36 33.22 -40.22
N TRP A 661 -19.69 32.11 -40.50
CA TRP A 661 -20.04 31.20 -41.60
C TRP A 661 -21.42 30.59 -41.42
N SER A 662 -21.75 30.10 -40.21
CA SER A 662 -23.08 29.55 -39.91
C SER A 662 -24.16 30.62 -40.04
N PHE A 663 -23.89 31.84 -39.59
CA PHE A 663 -24.80 32.97 -39.72
C PHE A 663 -25.04 33.34 -41.20
N LEU A 664 -23.98 33.39 -42.01
CA LEU A 664 -24.06 33.60 -43.46
C LEU A 664 -24.84 32.49 -44.16
N MET A 665 -24.57 31.23 -43.86
CA MET A 665 -25.28 30.09 -44.43
C MET A 665 -26.78 30.13 -44.07
N ILE A 666 -27.12 30.46 -42.83
CA ILE A 666 -28.51 30.65 -42.42
C ILE A 666 -29.13 31.82 -43.18
N MET A 667 -28.45 32.96 -43.31
CA MET A 667 -28.98 34.11 -44.06
C MET A 667 -29.16 33.82 -45.56
N LEU A 668 -28.24 33.06 -46.17
CA LEU A 668 -28.24 32.77 -47.60
C LEU A 668 -29.23 31.65 -47.98
N TRP A 669 -29.41 30.65 -47.11
CA TRP A 669 -30.26 29.48 -47.39
C TRP A 669 -31.59 29.46 -46.63
N SER A 670 -31.82 30.37 -45.69
CA SER A 670 -33.14 30.58 -45.08
C SER A 670 -34.03 31.40 -46.02
N GLY A 671 -34.21 30.92 -47.26
CA GLY A 671 -35.28 31.35 -48.13
C GLY A 671 -36.62 30.86 -47.61
N GLY A 672 -37.27 31.65 -46.76
CA GLY A 672 -38.72 31.59 -46.55
C GLY A 672 -39.28 30.41 -45.76
N SER A 673 -38.67 30.01 -44.63
CA SER A 673 -39.39 29.15 -43.66
C SER A 673 -39.47 29.79 -42.27
N SER A 674 -40.71 29.83 -41.80
CA SER A 674 -41.27 30.62 -40.73
C SER A 674 -40.65 30.36 -39.36
N SER A 675 -40.77 31.36 -38.50
CA SER A 675 -40.38 31.47 -37.09
C SER A 675 -41.07 30.46 -36.14
N ALA A 676 -41.01 29.16 -36.44
CA ALA A 676 -41.58 28.12 -35.59
C ALA A 676 -40.50 27.47 -34.71
N GLY A 677 -40.40 27.94 -33.47
CA GLY A 677 -39.81 27.18 -32.36
C GLY A 677 -38.28 27.28 -32.18
N ARG A 678 -37.74 28.50 -31.99
CA ARG A 678 -36.40 28.64 -31.43
C ARG A 678 -36.39 28.11 -30.00
N ALA A 679 -35.67 27.01 -29.76
CA ALA A 679 -35.46 26.51 -28.40
C ALA A 679 -34.80 27.62 -27.55
N PRO A 680 -35.21 27.79 -26.28
CA PRO A 680 -34.73 28.89 -25.47
C PRO A 680 -33.21 28.78 -25.26
N LEU A 681 -32.52 29.93 -25.34
CA LEU A 681 -31.04 30.03 -25.34
C LEU A 681 -30.38 29.29 -24.17
N TRP A 682 -31.05 29.21 -23.02
CA TRP A 682 -30.56 28.49 -21.84
C TRP A 682 -30.38 26.98 -22.05
N LYS A 683 -31.14 26.35 -22.97
CA LYS A 683 -30.94 24.92 -23.30
C LYS A 683 -29.61 24.67 -24.01
N TYR A 684 -29.08 25.68 -24.71
CA TYR A 684 -27.80 25.60 -25.40
C TYR A 684 -26.62 25.94 -24.49
N TRP A 685 -26.85 26.60 -23.35
CA TRP A 685 -25.80 27.03 -22.44
C TRP A 685 -24.88 25.87 -22.00
N GLY A 686 -25.45 24.76 -21.52
CA GLY A 686 -24.66 23.62 -21.05
C GLY A 686 -23.83 22.96 -22.16
N VAL A 687 -24.37 22.89 -23.38
CA VAL A 687 -23.66 22.36 -24.55
C VAL A 687 -22.55 23.32 -24.99
N SER A 688 -22.80 24.63 -24.99
CA SER A 688 -21.80 25.64 -25.34
C SER A 688 -20.64 25.68 -24.35
N VAL A 689 -20.90 25.55 -23.04
CA VAL A 689 -19.87 25.50 -22.00
C VAL A 689 -18.98 24.27 -22.18
N THR A 690 -19.58 23.09 -22.34
CA THR A 690 -18.83 21.85 -22.54
C THR A 690 -18.05 21.84 -23.86
N ASN A 691 -18.62 22.39 -24.93
CA ASN A 691 -17.99 22.52 -26.23
C ASN A 691 -16.89 23.61 -26.29
N THR A 692 -16.81 24.50 -25.31
CA THR A 692 -15.74 25.49 -25.18
C THR A 692 -14.60 24.98 -24.29
N ILE A 693 -14.94 24.37 -23.15
CA ILE A 693 -13.96 23.87 -22.19
C ILE A 693 -13.21 22.66 -22.74
N GLY A 694 -13.91 21.69 -23.35
CA GLY A 694 -13.29 20.46 -23.85
C GLY A 694 -12.14 20.69 -24.83
N PRO A 695 -12.34 21.44 -25.93
CA PRO A 695 -11.27 21.77 -26.87
C PRO A 695 -10.14 22.58 -26.25
N THR A 696 -10.45 23.52 -25.35
CA THR A 696 -9.43 24.35 -24.67
C THR A 696 -8.54 23.51 -23.76
N MET A 697 -9.12 22.62 -22.95
CA MET A 697 -8.36 21.66 -22.13
C MET A 697 -7.53 20.71 -23.01
N GLY A 698 -8.08 20.27 -24.14
CA GLY A 698 -7.35 19.45 -25.11
C GLY A 698 -6.14 20.16 -25.69
N ILE A 699 -6.27 21.44 -26.06
CA ILE A 699 -5.17 22.26 -26.59
C ILE A 699 -4.13 22.58 -25.50
N GLU A 700 -4.56 22.82 -24.26
CA GLU A 700 -3.65 23.03 -23.13
C GLU A 700 -2.84 21.77 -22.84
N ALA A 701 -3.46 20.58 -22.91
CA ALA A 701 -2.77 19.30 -22.79
C ALA A 701 -1.72 19.10 -23.90
N LEU A 702 -1.95 19.63 -25.10
CA LEU A 702 -0.99 19.58 -26.21
C LEU A 702 0.27 20.43 -25.97
N LYS A 703 0.25 21.40 -25.06
CA LYS A 703 1.48 22.13 -24.67
C LYS A 703 2.47 21.25 -23.92
N TYR A 704 1.95 20.27 -23.17
CA TYR A 704 2.75 19.34 -22.36
C TYR A 704 3.06 18.03 -23.11
N ILE A 705 2.40 17.79 -24.25
CA ILE A 705 2.54 16.58 -25.08
C ILE A 705 2.94 17.00 -26.49
N SER A 706 4.24 16.95 -26.79
CA SER A 706 4.70 17.27 -28.14
C SER A 706 4.26 16.18 -29.14
N TYR A 707 3.50 16.56 -30.18
CA TYR A 707 3.11 15.67 -31.29
C TYR A 707 4.31 14.90 -31.92
N PRO A 708 5.52 15.48 -32.01
CA PRO A 708 6.71 14.74 -32.46
C PRO A 708 7.21 13.65 -31.50
N ALA A 709 6.87 13.70 -30.20
CA ALA A 709 7.19 12.61 -29.26
C ALA A 709 6.35 11.35 -29.52
N GLN A 710 5.21 11.46 -30.20
CA GLN A 710 4.42 10.29 -30.64
C GLN A 710 5.02 9.58 -31.86
N VAL A 711 5.88 10.26 -32.63
CA VAL A 711 6.53 9.68 -33.83
C VAL A 711 7.98 9.25 -33.55
N ARG A 712 8.65 9.82 -32.54
CA ARG A 712 10.06 9.52 -32.21
C ARG A 712 10.28 8.57 -31.03
N PHE A 713 9.24 8.14 -30.31
CA PHE A 713 9.30 6.94 -29.45
C PHE A 713 9.26 5.67 -30.30
N ARG A 714 10.34 5.44 -31.04
CA ARG A 714 10.63 4.15 -31.67
C ARG A 714 11.49 3.36 -30.68
N LEU A 715 10.84 2.71 -29.70
CA LEU A 715 11.39 1.58 -28.93
C LEU A 715 10.73 0.29 -29.46
N PRO A 716 11.42 -0.87 -29.46
CA PRO A 716 11.13 -1.96 -30.39
C PRO A 716 9.95 -2.86 -30.05
N SER A 717 9.14 -2.60 -29.02
CA SER A 717 8.02 -3.50 -28.70
C SER A 717 6.93 -2.77 -27.93
N VAL A 718 5.71 -2.80 -28.49
CA VAL A 718 4.45 -2.20 -28.03
C VAL A 718 4.31 -0.69 -28.29
N SER A 719 3.97 -0.39 -29.54
CA SER A 719 3.47 0.89 -30.01
C SER A 719 2.11 1.25 -29.39
N VAL A 720 2.07 2.08 -28.33
CA VAL A 720 0.93 3.03 -28.18
C VAL A 720 1.20 4.20 -29.12
N SER A 721 1.32 3.89 -30.41
CA SER A 721 1.43 4.88 -31.46
C SER A 721 0.02 5.37 -31.80
N PHE A 722 -0.07 6.57 -32.36
CA PHE A 722 -1.17 7.17 -33.14
C PHE A 722 -2.46 6.33 -33.34
N VAL A 723 -2.33 5.06 -33.75
CA VAL A 723 -3.33 3.97 -33.68
C VAL A 723 -4.26 4.01 -32.46
N GLY A 724 -3.75 4.04 -31.22
CA GLY A 724 -4.60 4.03 -30.02
C GLY A 724 -5.47 5.29 -29.89
N LEU A 725 -4.93 6.43 -30.30
CA LEU A 725 -5.63 7.72 -30.29
C LEU A 725 -6.67 7.82 -31.41
N VAL A 726 -6.34 7.28 -32.60
CA VAL A 726 -7.27 7.16 -33.74
C VAL A 726 -8.42 6.23 -33.39
N LEU A 727 -8.13 5.09 -32.75
CA LEU A 727 -9.15 4.14 -32.27
C LEU A 727 -10.05 4.73 -31.19
N ALA A 728 -9.49 5.50 -30.26
CA ALA A 728 -10.26 6.20 -29.23
C ALA A 728 -11.17 7.30 -29.83
N LYS A 729 -10.72 8.00 -30.88
CA LYS A 729 -11.55 9.00 -31.57
C LYS A 729 -12.61 8.38 -32.49
N SER A 730 -12.30 7.31 -33.22
CA SER A 730 -13.24 6.64 -34.13
C SER A 730 -14.32 5.85 -33.39
N SER A 731 -13.99 5.31 -32.21
CA SER A 731 -14.92 4.52 -31.39
C SER A 731 -15.91 5.38 -30.61
N LYS A 732 -15.89 6.71 -30.71
CA LYS A 732 -16.80 7.62 -29.98
C LYS A 732 -18.28 7.32 -30.21
N MET A 733 -18.64 6.72 -31.34
CA MET A 733 -20.02 6.29 -31.61
C MET A 733 -20.50 5.21 -30.64
N ILE A 734 -19.62 4.32 -30.17
CA ILE A 734 -19.99 3.22 -29.26
C ILE A 734 -20.40 3.76 -27.87
N PRO A 735 -19.59 4.60 -27.18
CA PRO A 735 -20.03 5.24 -25.93
C PRO A 735 -21.24 6.14 -26.10
N VAL A 736 -21.35 6.87 -27.22
CA VAL A 736 -22.50 7.75 -27.47
C VAL A 736 -23.80 6.96 -27.64
N MET A 737 -23.78 5.84 -28.37
CA MET A 737 -24.94 4.95 -28.48
C MET A 737 -25.26 4.29 -27.14
N LEU A 738 -24.25 3.79 -26.42
CA LEU A 738 -24.43 3.20 -25.09
C LEU A 738 -25.08 4.20 -24.12
N MET A 739 -24.59 5.43 -24.11
CA MET A 739 -25.11 6.48 -23.24
C MET A 739 -26.48 6.98 -23.68
N GLY A 740 -26.75 7.00 -24.98
CA GLY A 740 -28.08 7.24 -25.55
C GLY A 740 -29.11 6.23 -25.09
N THR A 741 -28.74 4.95 -25.05
CA THR A 741 -29.60 3.87 -24.55
C THR A 741 -29.76 3.91 -23.03
N LEU A 742 -28.68 4.15 -22.27
CA LEU A 742 -28.71 4.13 -20.80
C LEU A 742 -29.37 5.37 -20.18
N LEU A 743 -29.08 6.57 -20.68
CA LEU A 743 -29.60 7.82 -20.11
C LEU A 743 -30.92 8.27 -20.72
N TYR A 744 -31.07 8.10 -22.04
CA TYR A 744 -32.21 8.64 -22.78
C TYR A 744 -33.20 7.57 -23.24
N GLY A 745 -32.95 6.29 -22.91
CA GLY A 745 -33.82 5.17 -23.26
C GLY A 745 -33.95 4.94 -24.77
N VAL A 746 -33.03 5.48 -25.57
CA VAL A 746 -33.08 5.40 -27.04
C VAL A 746 -32.72 3.98 -27.47
N LYS A 747 -33.65 3.34 -28.20
CA LYS A 747 -33.43 2.03 -28.82
C LYS A 747 -32.92 2.24 -30.23
N TYR A 748 -31.71 1.75 -30.50
CA TYR A 748 -31.14 1.75 -31.83
C TYR A 748 -31.53 0.46 -32.56
N THR A 749 -31.67 0.56 -33.88
CA THR A 749 -32.02 -0.55 -34.76
C THR A 749 -30.78 -1.40 -35.07
N PHE A 750 -30.98 -2.67 -35.41
CA PHE A 750 -29.87 -3.59 -35.72
C PHE A 750 -28.90 -3.06 -36.79
N PRO A 751 -29.35 -2.41 -37.89
CA PRO A 751 -28.44 -1.83 -38.88
C PRO A 751 -27.53 -0.73 -38.33
N GLU A 752 -27.97 0.03 -37.33
CA GLU A 752 -27.18 1.11 -36.70
C GLU A 752 -26.07 0.55 -35.82
N TYR A 753 -26.36 -0.53 -35.07
CA TYR A 753 -25.34 -1.27 -34.33
C TYR A 753 -24.33 -1.94 -35.27
N LEU A 754 -24.81 -2.55 -36.36
CA LEU A 754 -23.95 -3.19 -37.34
C LEU A 754 -23.03 -2.17 -38.03
N CYS A 755 -23.57 -1.02 -38.44
CA CYS A 755 -22.78 0.06 -39.04
C CYS A 755 -21.69 0.56 -38.08
N THR A 756 -22.04 0.82 -36.82
CA THR A 756 -21.09 1.28 -35.80
C THR A 756 -19.99 0.25 -35.53
N PHE A 757 -20.36 -1.03 -35.47
CA PHE A 757 -19.41 -2.12 -35.30
C PHE A 757 -18.50 -2.28 -36.52
N LEU A 758 -19.04 -2.17 -37.74
CA LEU A 758 -18.25 -2.24 -38.98
C LEU A 758 -17.28 -1.06 -39.11
N VAL A 759 -17.69 0.15 -38.73
CA VAL A 759 -16.80 1.33 -38.74
C VAL A 759 -15.69 1.17 -37.68
N ALA A 760 -16.04 0.81 -36.45
CA ALA A 760 -15.06 0.58 -35.39
C ALA A 760 -14.11 -0.58 -35.72
N GLY A 761 -14.66 -1.68 -36.25
CA GLY A 761 -13.91 -2.86 -36.67
C GLY A 761 -13.02 -2.61 -37.88
N GLY A 762 -13.48 -1.82 -38.86
CA GLY A 762 -12.70 -1.41 -40.02
C GLY A 762 -11.52 -0.51 -39.64
N VAL A 763 -11.72 0.47 -38.76
CA VAL A 763 -10.64 1.32 -38.25
C VAL A 763 -9.67 0.51 -37.38
N SER A 764 -10.16 -0.42 -36.56
CA SER A 764 -9.34 -1.36 -35.77
C SER A 764 -8.49 -2.27 -36.65
N SER A 765 -9.07 -2.81 -37.72
CA SER A 765 -8.37 -3.69 -38.65
C SER A 765 -7.32 -2.92 -39.46
N PHE A 766 -7.65 -1.73 -39.96
CA PHE A 766 -6.71 -0.87 -40.67
C PHE A 766 -5.54 -0.44 -39.77
N ALA A 767 -5.83 -0.14 -38.49
CA ALA A 767 -4.82 0.16 -37.48
C ALA A 767 -3.88 -1.03 -37.21
N LEU A 768 -4.43 -2.24 -37.05
CA LEU A 768 -3.64 -3.46 -36.78
C LEU A 768 -2.81 -3.88 -38.01
N LEU A 769 -3.31 -3.67 -39.23
CA LEU A 769 -2.60 -3.98 -40.47
C LEU A 769 -1.37 -3.08 -40.71
N LYS A 770 -1.32 -1.88 -40.09
CA LYS A 770 -0.18 -0.95 -40.20
C LYS A 770 0.89 -1.14 -39.11
N VAL A 771 0.67 -2.08 -38.18
CA VAL A 771 1.60 -2.44 -37.08
C VAL A 771 2.45 -3.67 -37.44
N ARG A 772 2.24 -4.25 -38.62
CA ARG A 772 3.20 -5.13 -39.31
C ARG A 772 3.99 -4.31 -40.31
#